data_AF-A0AAJ6CIP3-F1
#
_entry.id   AF-A0AAJ6CIP3-F1
#
_cell.length_a   1.000
_cell.length_b   1.000
_cell.length_c   1.000
_cell.angle_alpha   90.00
_cell.angle_beta   90.00
_cell.angle_gamma   90.00
#
_symmetry.space_group_name_H-M   'P 1'
#
loop_
_entity.id
_entity.type
_entity.pdbx_description
1 polymer ?
#
loop_
_entity_poly.entity_id
_entity_poly.type
_entity_poly.pdbx_seq_one_letter_code
_entity_poly.pdbx_strand_id
1 'polypeptide(L)'
;MIRRLLQSKHELCRATRNVRPSGAQTRCNSYRPLPALRVAWDTTNEDIKAAQESAKLRRMPFSEMDALQMRKDREELRMLNIAIRIGEKQQKDNAATIEKFTRRLKTEPDLAPHLERVKDLARANRTKLKELRKGAAVFEDRLLEIRKPWPNRIHSSTPIGPEENASVITFFDARCKTHGVTAKDLPCSATELSSRLSGPLPVDPGRDHLKVADGLKEGGIDRVAGNLSTGPSWPYMTGTVSLLEQAITQYALSIIVPRGFIITSVPDVIKSEVAERCGFRPRDEASSQTYYVDTSRSEAEIQNMVFEDMEKFIKKEHGGLCLAGTAEIPLAALLANQMYHCLKPGERNTALNQLRLPIKLVALGHAFRAEAGARGTDTRGLYRVHQFSKVEMFAVTEPGLSGKMLRELRGIQERIVRGLGLMYRVLDMPTEELGASAFRKVDIEAWMPGRGDWGEVSSASNCTDYQAARLNIRYKPNPLGEEKPKVGYAHTLNATGAAIPRLIVAILETYGHHNGCLILPDTLRPFWLGGPEDPRVIWKTPKTQVPSPDTFENTESDLPTEDNGSIDFHQKHKPTTSVEQNSFTNGSSASTAEHSSVQSIATNPKRGYHTRRVCAPIAKGTKLSPLTHRYPIHTSTKRSRSFQQYKQELEKRAAEHGASPGSLVLAFVLLHELTAILPLFGFAFVFVLLGAGDSILNGLEAIQLSLLPEDADNLFQQKLHEYITRGTKVATRMCSRCNEYLSYPTESPNSPVAVWLSSLTAAYVLVKLLVPIRLGLCFALAPWFVRRVLSPLRNWKRIIGRRR
;
A
#
# COMPACT_ATOMS: atom_id res chain seq x y z
N MET A 1 6.02 16.75 -60.95
CA MET A 1 5.76 16.77 -59.49
C MET A 1 6.23 15.49 -58.80
N ILE A 2 5.80 14.30 -59.23
CA ILE A 2 6.21 13.00 -58.65
C ILE A 2 7.74 12.74 -58.72
N ARG A 3 8.41 13.12 -59.83
CA ARG A 3 9.89 13.05 -59.92
C ARG A 3 10.63 13.95 -58.92
N ARG A 4 10.06 15.14 -58.59
CA ARG A 4 10.64 16.03 -57.56
C ARG A 4 10.44 15.50 -56.14
N LEU A 5 9.32 14.80 -55.88
CA LEU A 5 9.08 14.09 -54.61
C LEU A 5 10.02 12.89 -54.41
N LEU A 6 10.38 12.18 -55.49
CA LEU A 6 11.31 11.05 -55.43
C LEU A 6 12.78 11.50 -55.26
N GLN A 7 13.18 12.64 -55.85
CA GLN A 7 14.50 13.24 -55.61
C GLN A 7 14.65 13.75 -54.16
N SER A 8 13.63 14.41 -53.61
CA SER A 8 13.61 14.84 -52.20
C SER A 8 13.76 13.67 -51.21
N LYS A 9 13.14 12.52 -51.50
CA LYS A 9 13.27 11.31 -50.67
C LYS A 9 14.69 10.71 -50.73
N HIS A 10 15.34 10.76 -51.89
CA HIS A 10 16.71 10.27 -52.07
C HIS A 10 17.77 11.16 -51.41
N GLU A 11 17.54 12.48 -51.38
CA GLU A 11 18.41 13.44 -50.66
C GLU A 11 18.24 13.32 -49.13
N LEU A 12 17.01 13.10 -48.64
CA LEU A 12 16.74 12.83 -47.21
C LEU A 12 17.40 11.52 -46.72
N CYS A 13 17.43 10.49 -47.57
CA CYS A 13 18.11 9.22 -47.29
C CYS A 13 19.64 9.30 -47.36
N ARG A 14 20.21 10.29 -48.07
CA ARG A 14 21.66 10.55 -48.06
C ARG A 14 22.11 11.38 -46.86
N ALA A 15 21.30 12.36 -46.43
CA ALA A 15 21.57 13.15 -45.22
C ALA A 15 21.58 12.32 -43.92
N THR A 16 20.84 11.22 -43.88
CA THR A 16 20.76 10.31 -42.72
C THR A 16 21.87 9.25 -42.67
N ARG A 17 22.66 9.07 -43.74
CA ARG A 17 23.75 8.05 -43.79
C ARG A 17 25.13 8.58 -43.38
N ASN A 18 25.34 9.89 -43.30
CA ASN A 18 26.66 10.48 -43.02
C ASN A 18 26.80 11.14 -41.63
N VAL A 19 25.85 10.96 -40.72
CA VAL A 19 26.04 11.33 -39.31
C VAL A 19 26.57 10.10 -38.57
N ARG A 20 27.89 10.01 -38.42
CA ARG A 20 28.49 9.12 -37.41
C ARG A 20 28.04 9.63 -36.03
N PRO A 21 27.29 8.87 -35.22
CA PRO A 21 27.01 9.29 -33.86
C PRO A 21 28.30 9.14 -33.05
N SER A 22 28.90 10.26 -32.68
CA SER A 22 29.78 10.33 -31.51
C SER A 22 29.01 9.74 -30.33
N GLY A 23 29.59 8.73 -29.67
CA GLY A 23 28.91 7.89 -28.70
C GLY A 23 28.24 8.65 -27.57
N ALA A 24 26.90 8.66 -27.59
CA ALA A 24 26.01 8.70 -26.43
C ALA A 24 24.57 8.61 -26.97
N GLN A 25 24.13 7.41 -27.35
CA GLN A 25 22.69 7.17 -27.50
C GLN A 25 22.06 7.29 -26.11
N THR A 26 21.49 8.45 -25.82
CA THR A 26 20.47 8.62 -24.79
C THR A 26 19.32 7.69 -25.14
N ARG A 27 19.32 6.49 -24.54
CA ARG A 27 18.16 5.61 -24.56
C ARG A 27 16.97 6.42 -24.04
N CYS A 28 15.95 6.65 -24.87
CA CYS A 28 14.64 7.04 -24.38
C CYS A 28 14.30 6.11 -23.21
N ASN A 29 14.08 6.67 -22.02
CA ASN A 29 13.65 5.93 -20.84
C ASN A 29 12.28 5.31 -21.15
N SER A 30 12.31 4.08 -21.66
CA SER A 30 11.15 3.27 -21.95
C SER A 30 10.39 2.98 -20.66
N TYR A 31 9.06 2.95 -20.76
CA TYR A 31 8.19 2.35 -19.74
C TYR A 31 8.79 1.03 -19.22
N ARG A 32 8.95 0.92 -17.90
CA ARG A 32 9.50 -0.27 -17.22
C ARG A 32 8.35 -1.05 -16.57
N PRO A 33 7.63 -1.92 -17.30
CA PRO A 33 6.59 -2.74 -16.69
C PRO A 33 7.23 -3.65 -15.64
N LEU A 34 6.52 -3.87 -14.53
CA LEU A 34 6.94 -4.88 -13.57
C LEU A 34 6.78 -6.27 -14.20
N PRO A 35 7.74 -7.18 -13.98
CA PRO A 35 7.55 -8.57 -14.37
C PRO A 35 6.45 -9.23 -13.52
N ALA A 36 6.07 -10.45 -13.88
CA ALA A 36 5.22 -11.30 -13.04
C ALA A 36 5.72 -11.30 -11.59
N LEU A 37 4.77 -11.22 -10.66
CA LEU A 37 5.05 -11.14 -9.23
C LEU A 37 5.89 -12.35 -8.80
N ARG A 38 6.98 -12.07 -8.08
CA ARG A 38 7.81 -13.10 -7.45
C ARG A 38 7.78 -12.90 -5.95
N VAL A 39 7.81 -14.01 -5.23
CA VAL A 39 7.95 -14.03 -3.77
C VAL A 39 9.33 -14.54 -3.40
N ALA A 40 9.85 -14.10 -2.26
CA ALA A 40 11.19 -14.42 -1.77
C ALA A 40 11.38 -15.93 -1.47
N TRP A 41 10.29 -16.63 -1.16
CA TRP A 41 10.32 -18.05 -0.85
C TRP A 41 10.48 -18.90 -2.11
N ASP A 42 11.50 -19.75 -2.16
CA ASP A 42 11.76 -20.69 -3.26
C ASP A 42 10.75 -21.85 -3.31
N THR A 43 9.79 -21.86 -2.36
CA THR A 43 8.65 -22.76 -2.26
C THR A 43 9.02 -24.23 -2.08
N THR A 44 10.17 -24.46 -1.44
CA THR A 44 10.56 -25.76 -0.88
C THR A 44 9.59 -26.19 0.23
N ASN A 45 9.63 -27.45 0.65
CA ASN A 45 8.77 -27.91 1.75
C ASN A 45 9.16 -27.22 3.06
N GLU A 46 10.45 -26.96 3.23
CA GLU A 46 11.04 -26.23 4.34
C GLU A 46 10.56 -24.77 4.32
N ASP A 47 10.58 -24.10 3.16
CA ASP A 47 10.07 -22.74 3.00
C ASP A 47 8.57 -22.65 3.27
N ILE A 48 7.77 -23.63 2.82
CA ILE A 48 6.32 -23.67 3.09
C ILE A 48 6.09 -23.73 4.61
N LYS A 49 6.79 -24.62 5.32
CA LYS A 49 6.69 -24.74 6.78
C LYS A 49 7.11 -23.46 7.49
N ALA A 50 8.23 -22.87 7.10
CA ALA A 50 8.73 -21.63 7.69
C ALA A 50 7.78 -20.44 7.43
N ALA A 51 7.16 -20.38 6.25
CA ALA A 51 6.16 -19.38 5.93
C ALA A 51 4.86 -19.59 6.73
N GLN A 52 4.42 -20.83 6.94
CA GLN A 52 3.28 -21.17 7.82
C GLN A 52 3.56 -20.75 9.27
N GLU A 53 4.75 -21.05 9.79
CA GLU A 53 5.17 -20.65 11.13
C GLU A 53 5.19 -19.13 11.29
N SER A 54 5.80 -18.43 10.32
CA SER A 54 5.79 -16.97 10.31
C SER A 54 4.38 -16.37 10.24
N ALA A 55 3.50 -16.94 9.42
CA ALA A 55 2.11 -16.50 9.34
C ALA A 55 1.37 -16.72 10.66
N LYS A 56 1.56 -17.88 11.30
CA LYS A 56 0.99 -18.21 12.61
C LYS A 56 1.42 -17.20 13.69
N LEU A 57 2.72 -16.91 13.77
CA LEU A 57 3.28 -15.96 14.76
C LEU A 57 2.81 -14.52 14.54
N ARG A 58 2.41 -14.16 13.32
CA ARG A 58 1.87 -12.84 12.94
C ARG A 58 0.34 -12.75 13.00
N ARG A 59 -0.36 -13.83 13.37
CA ARG A 59 -1.83 -13.97 13.21
C ARG A 59 -2.33 -13.67 11.80
N MET A 60 -1.56 -14.08 10.79
CA MET A 60 -1.90 -13.95 9.38
C MET A 60 -2.46 -15.26 8.81
N PRO A 61 -3.38 -15.21 7.85
CA PRO A 61 -3.98 -16.41 7.27
C PRO A 61 -2.96 -17.18 6.43
N PHE A 62 -2.76 -18.45 6.79
CA PHE A 62 -2.11 -19.47 5.97
C PHE A 62 -2.55 -20.84 6.50
N SER A 63 -3.52 -21.47 5.84
CA SER A 63 -4.08 -22.75 6.29
C SER A 63 -3.22 -23.95 5.87
N GLU A 64 -3.40 -25.10 6.56
CA GLU A 64 -2.79 -26.36 6.13
C GLU A 64 -3.32 -26.81 4.75
N MET A 65 -4.56 -26.44 4.42
CA MET A 65 -5.14 -26.69 3.11
C MET A 65 -4.42 -25.91 2.01
N ASP A 66 -4.07 -24.64 2.27
CA ASP A 66 -3.26 -23.83 1.35
C ASP A 66 -1.89 -24.47 1.12
N ALA A 67 -1.22 -24.93 2.20
CA ALA A 67 0.07 -25.59 2.10
C ALA A 67 0.01 -26.92 1.33
N LEU A 68 -1.04 -27.71 1.54
CA LEU A 68 -1.27 -28.95 0.80
C LEU A 68 -1.56 -28.67 -0.67
N GLN A 69 -2.43 -27.70 -0.98
CA GLN A 69 -2.75 -27.31 -2.35
C GLN A 69 -1.51 -26.83 -3.09
N MET A 70 -0.66 -26.04 -2.43
CA MET A 70 0.61 -25.60 -3.01
C MET A 70 1.58 -26.72 -3.32
N ARG A 71 1.69 -27.72 -2.44
CA ARG A 71 2.54 -28.91 -2.69
C ARG A 71 2.06 -29.66 -3.93
N LYS A 72 0.74 -29.86 -4.06
CA LYS A 72 0.12 -30.50 -5.23
C LYS A 72 0.36 -29.70 -6.51
N ASP A 73 0.01 -28.42 -6.49
CA ASP A 73 0.14 -27.54 -7.66
C ASP A 73 1.57 -27.40 -8.14
N ARG A 74 2.54 -27.41 -7.22
CA ARG A 74 3.96 -27.37 -7.55
C ARG A 74 4.39 -28.63 -8.28
N GLU A 75 3.96 -29.80 -7.85
CA GLU A 75 4.34 -31.06 -8.51
C GLU A 75 3.69 -31.16 -9.89
N GLU A 76 2.42 -30.77 -10.02
CA GLU A 76 1.75 -30.68 -11.32
C GLU A 76 2.44 -29.69 -12.26
N LEU A 77 2.75 -28.49 -11.78
CA LEU A 77 3.47 -27.49 -12.55
C LEU A 77 4.88 -27.97 -12.94
N ARG A 78 5.55 -28.73 -12.08
CA ARG A 78 6.85 -29.34 -12.38
C ARG A 78 6.72 -30.35 -13.53
N MET A 79 5.73 -31.24 -13.47
CA MET A 79 5.49 -32.24 -14.52
C MET A 79 5.13 -31.59 -15.86
N LEU A 80 4.26 -30.58 -15.85
CA LEU A 80 3.93 -29.80 -17.04
C LEU A 80 5.15 -29.09 -17.61
N ASN A 81 5.99 -28.47 -16.78
CA ASN A 81 7.21 -27.81 -17.23
C ASN A 81 8.23 -28.79 -17.85
N ILE A 82 8.33 -30.01 -17.32
CA ILE A 82 9.15 -31.08 -17.93
C ILE A 82 8.60 -31.44 -19.31
N ALA A 83 7.28 -31.66 -19.43
CA ALA A 83 6.62 -31.96 -20.70
C ALA A 83 6.79 -30.82 -21.73
N ILE A 84 6.71 -29.56 -21.29
CA ILE A 84 6.96 -28.37 -22.12
C ILE A 84 8.40 -28.39 -22.64
N ARG A 85 9.40 -28.60 -21.78
CA ARG A 85 10.82 -28.67 -22.20
C ARG A 85 11.07 -29.79 -23.21
N ILE A 86 10.48 -30.97 -23.00
CA ILE A 86 10.57 -32.09 -23.94
C ILE A 86 9.94 -31.71 -25.28
N GLY A 87 8.74 -31.14 -25.25
CA GLY A 87 8.04 -30.70 -26.46
C GLY A 87 8.79 -29.59 -27.21
N GLU A 88 9.42 -28.65 -26.51
CA GLU A 88 10.25 -27.59 -27.11
C GLU A 88 11.49 -28.17 -27.80
N LYS A 89 12.14 -29.16 -27.19
CA LYS A 89 13.24 -29.90 -27.80
C LYS A 89 12.78 -30.62 -29.07
N GLN A 90 11.68 -31.38 -28.98
CA GLN A 90 11.08 -32.05 -30.15
C GLN A 90 10.71 -31.06 -31.26
N GLN A 91 10.21 -29.87 -30.91
CA GLN A 91 9.91 -28.84 -31.90
C GLN A 91 11.15 -28.34 -32.63
N LYS A 92 12.26 -28.17 -31.90
CA LYS A 92 13.55 -27.77 -32.47
C LYS A 92 14.10 -28.86 -33.39
N ASP A 93 14.00 -30.13 -32.99
CA ASP A 93 14.46 -31.28 -33.78
C ASP A 93 13.62 -31.46 -35.06
N ASN A 94 12.30 -31.29 -34.96
CA ASN A 94 11.39 -31.28 -36.11
C ASN A 94 11.73 -30.15 -37.08
N ALA A 95 12.00 -28.93 -36.59
CA ALA A 95 12.39 -27.80 -37.42
C ALA A 95 13.71 -28.06 -38.19
N ALA A 96 14.72 -28.60 -37.50
CA ALA A 96 15.98 -28.98 -38.13
C ALA A 96 15.80 -30.08 -39.20
N THR A 97 14.92 -31.05 -38.94
CA THR A 97 14.61 -32.13 -39.89
C THR A 97 13.86 -31.61 -41.11
N ILE A 98 12.87 -30.73 -40.93
CA ILE A 98 12.14 -30.06 -42.02
C ILE A 98 13.11 -29.29 -42.90
N GLU A 99 14.04 -28.52 -42.31
CA GLU A 99 15.06 -27.79 -43.07
C GLU A 99 15.94 -28.74 -43.89
N LYS A 100 16.41 -29.84 -43.28
CA LYS A 100 17.23 -30.85 -43.94
C LYS A 100 16.51 -31.52 -45.12
N PHE A 101 15.26 -31.93 -44.94
CA PHE A 101 14.46 -32.58 -46.00
C PHE A 101 14.09 -31.60 -47.12
N THR A 102 13.77 -30.35 -46.78
CA THR A 102 13.47 -29.31 -47.76
C THR A 102 14.67 -29.04 -48.69
N ARG A 103 15.90 -29.08 -48.16
CA ARG A 103 17.12 -28.94 -48.97
C ARG A 103 17.33 -30.13 -49.94
N ARG A 104 17.03 -31.36 -49.50
CA ARG A 104 17.20 -32.60 -50.28
C ARG A 104 16.08 -32.89 -51.27
N LEU A 105 14.95 -32.21 -51.15
CA LEU A 105 13.76 -32.45 -51.99
C LEU A 105 14.03 -32.28 -53.50
N LYS A 106 14.99 -31.43 -53.88
CA LYS A 106 15.39 -31.22 -55.28
C LYS A 106 16.09 -32.43 -55.90
N THR A 107 16.81 -33.20 -55.09
CA THR A 107 17.62 -34.35 -55.54
C THR A 107 16.94 -35.68 -55.26
N GLU A 108 15.99 -35.72 -54.33
CA GLU A 108 15.30 -36.94 -53.89
C GLU A 108 13.79 -36.64 -53.69
N PRO A 109 12.97 -36.72 -54.75
CA PRO A 109 11.55 -36.35 -54.68
C PRO A 109 10.69 -37.28 -53.79
N ASP A 110 11.10 -38.53 -53.60
CA ASP A 110 10.41 -39.51 -52.75
C ASP A 110 10.38 -39.13 -51.25
N LEU A 111 11.16 -38.11 -50.84
CA LEU A 111 11.10 -37.54 -49.49
C LEU A 111 9.86 -36.67 -49.25
N ALA A 112 9.10 -36.28 -50.27
CA ALA A 112 7.95 -35.39 -50.11
C ALA A 112 6.89 -35.88 -49.09
N PRO A 113 6.48 -37.16 -49.07
CA PRO A 113 5.58 -37.69 -48.04
C PRO A 113 6.19 -37.69 -46.64
N HIS A 114 7.51 -37.92 -46.53
CA HIS A 114 8.20 -37.86 -45.25
C HIS A 114 8.28 -36.43 -44.71
N LEU A 115 8.54 -35.45 -45.57
CA LEU A 115 8.54 -34.03 -45.21
C LEU A 115 7.16 -33.59 -44.71
N GLU A 116 6.08 -34.01 -45.38
CA GLU A 116 4.73 -33.65 -44.95
C GLU A 116 4.39 -34.28 -43.59
N ARG A 117 4.76 -35.56 -43.37
CA ARG A 117 4.63 -36.21 -42.05
C ARG A 117 5.34 -35.43 -40.94
N VAL A 118 6.58 -34.97 -41.16
CA VAL A 118 7.32 -34.21 -40.14
C VAL A 118 6.68 -32.83 -39.91
N LYS A 119 6.13 -32.19 -40.95
CA LYS A 119 5.36 -30.95 -40.80
C LYS A 119 4.09 -31.18 -39.98
N ASP A 120 3.37 -32.28 -40.20
CA ASP A 120 2.20 -32.65 -39.40
C ASP A 120 2.55 -32.87 -37.93
N LEU A 121 3.63 -33.61 -37.66
CA LEU A 121 4.14 -33.79 -36.30
C LEU A 121 4.52 -32.44 -35.65
N ALA A 122 5.14 -31.54 -36.40
CA ALA A 122 5.48 -30.19 -35.92
C ALA A 122 4.23 -29.33 -35.65
N ARG A 123 3.17 -29.44 -36.48
CA ARG A 123 1.87 -28.79 -36.25
C ARG A 123 1.20 -29.34 -34.99
N ALA A 124 1.11 -30.66 -34.87
CA ALA A 124 0.53 -31.33 -33.70
C ALA A 124 1.27 -30.99 -32.40
N ASN A 125 2.61 -31.02 -32.42
CA ASN A 125 3.43 -30.68 -31.26
C ASN A 125 3.28 -29.20 -30.85
N ARG A 126 3.17 -28.26 -31.82
CA ARG A 126 2.88 -26.85 -31.52
C ARG A 126 1.53 -26.69 -30.81
N THR A 127 0.49 -27.41 -31.25
CA THR A 127 -0.82 -27.43 -30.58
C THR A 127 -0.70 -28.00 -29.17
N LYS A 128 -0.01 -29.12 -28.99
CA LYS A 128 0.23 -29.74 -27.68
C LYS A 128 0.97 -28.79 -26.72
N LEU A 129 2.02 -28.12 -27.20
CA LEU A 129 2.76 -27.11 -26.42
C LEU A 129 1.88 -25.94 -25.99
N LYS A 130 0.93 -25.51 -26.84
CA LYS A 130 -0.01 -24.45 -26.49
C LYS A 130 -0.91 -24.87 -25.34
N GLU A 131 -1.46 -26.09 -25.38
CA GLU A 131 -2.31 -26.62 -24.31
C GLU A 131 -1.53 -26.88 -23.01
N LEU A 132 -0.31 -27.43 -23.10
CA LEU A 132 0.56 -27.60 -21.92
C LEU A 132 0.88 -26.27 -21.24
N ARG A 133 1.18 -25.22 -22.01
CA ARG A 133 1.46 -23.88 -21.46
C ARG A 133 0.23 -23.24 -20.83
N LYS A 134 -0.96 -23.41 -21.42
CA LYS A 134 -2.22 -22.98 -20.79
C LYS A 134 -2.44 -23.70 -19.46
N GLY A 135 -2.24 -25.01 -19.44
CA GLY A 135 -2.31 -25.81 -18.21
C GLY A 135 -1.35 -25.27 -17.15
N ALA A 136 -0.07 -25.06 -17.51
CA ALA A 136 0.94 -24.54 -16.60
C ALA A 136 0.57 -23.16 -16.04
N ALA A 137 0.05 -22.25 -16.87
CA ALA A 137 -0.38 -20.92 -16.45
C ALA A 137 -1.48 -20.97 -15.37
N VAL A 138 -2.43 -21.90 -15.47
CA VAL A 138 -3.49 -22.08 -14.45
C VAL A 138 -2.89 -22.43 -13.07
N PHE A 139 -1.90 -23.32 -13.04
CA PHE A 139 -1.22 -23.69 -11.80
C PHE A 139 -0.31 -22.56 -11.28
N GLU A 140 0.35 -21.82 -12.17
CA GLU A 140 1.15 -20.63 -11.81
C GLU A 140 0.28 -19.55 -11.16
N ASP A 141 -0.88 -19.26 -11.73
CA ASP A 141 -1.83 -18.27 -11.19
C ASP A 141 -2.37 -18.72 -9.82
N ARG A 142 -2.78 -19.99 -9.68
CA ARG A 142 -3.26 -20.51 -8.39
C ARG A 142 -2.17 -20.50 -7.31
N LEU A 143 -0.94 -20.88 -7.66
CA LEU A 143 0.20 -20.76 -6.75
C LEU A 143 0.47 -19.32 -6.36
N LEU A 144 0.32 -18.38 -7.31
CA LEU A 144 0.54 -16.97 -7.04
C LEU A 144 -0.49 -16.42 -6.05
N GLU A 145 -1.77 -16.76 -6.22
CA GLU A 145 -2.84 -16.34 -5.30
C GLU A 145 -2.58 -16.78 -3.86
N ILE A 146 -2.09 -18.01 -3.67
CA ILE A 146 -1.73 -18.51 -2.33
C ILE A 146 -0.48 -17.82 -1.79
N ARG A 147 0.52 -17.55 -2.64
CA ARG A 147 1.81 -16.93 -2.24
C ARG A 147 1.72 -15.43 -1.98
N LYS A 148 0.80 -14.73 -2.65
CA LYS A 148 0.62 -13.27 -2.54
C LYS A 148 0.44 -12.81 -1.09
N PRO A 149 -0.39 -13.44 -0.23
CA PRO A 149 -0.58 -13.04 1.18
C PRO A 149 0.56 -13.42 2.12
N TRP A 150 1.53 -14.22 1.67
CA TRP A 150 2.59 -14.71 2.55
C TRP A 150 3.43 -13.57 3.13
N PRO A 151 3.66 -13.59 4.46
CA PRO A 151 4.55 -12.63 5.09
C PRO A 151 6.01 -12.92 4.77
N ASN A 152 6.85 -11.96 5.13
CA ASN A 152 8.29 -12.15 5.19
C ASN A 152 8.69 -13.11 6.30
N ARG A 153 9.93 -13.62 6.25
CA ARG A 153 10.61 -14.31 7.36
C ARG A 153 10.60 -13.45 8.62
N ILE A 154 10.85 -14.06 9.78
CA ILE A 154 10.98 -13.37 11.08
C ILE A 154 12.44 -13.54 11.56
N HIS A 155 13.03 -12.49 12.12
CA HIS A 155 14.34 -12.59 12.75
C HIS A 155 14.24 -13.44 14.03
N SER A 156 15.24 -14.29 14.30
CA SER A 156 15.22 -15.20 15.45
C SER A 156 15.12 -14.49 16.81
N SER A 157 15.60 -13.25 16.90
CA SER A 157 15.53 -12.44 18.12
C SER A 157 14.23 -11.63 18.28
N THR A 158 13.29 -11.70 17.34
CA THR A 158 12.04 -10.92 17.41
C THR A 158 11.21 -11.40 18.61
N PRO A 159 10.75 -10.49 19.50
CA PRO A 159 9.85 -10.86 20.59
C PRO A 159 8.57 -11.51 20.07
N ILE A 160 8.08 -12.56 20.72
CA ILE A 160 6.91 -13.31 20.25
C ILE A 160 5.63 -12.74 20.89
N GLY A 161 4.60 -12.49 20.09
CA GLY A 161 3.25 -12.19 20.57
C GLY A 161 2.72 -10.80 20.18
N PRO A 162 1.73 -10.28 20.93
CA PRO A 162 1.08 -8.99 20.70
C PRO A 162 1.96 -7.80 21.11
N GLU A 163 1.54 -6.57 20.77
CA GLU A 163 2.26 -5.31 21.01
C GLU A 163 2.80 -5.13 22.44
N GLU A 164 2.08 -5.57 23.47
CA GLU A 164 2.50 -5.55 24.87
C GLU A 164 3.82 -6.30 25.17
N ASN A 165 4.20 -7.24 24.30
CA ASN A 165 5.46 -8.00 24.38
C ASN A 165 6.63 -7.27 23.71
N ALA A 166 6.43 -6.04 23.21
CA ALA A 166 7.52 -5.23 22.69
C ALA A 166 8.63 -5.06 23.73
N SER A 167 9.88 -5.18 23.29
CA SER A 167 11.03 -5.07 24.17
C SER A 167 11.59 -3.64 24.12
N VAL A 168 11.65 -2.97 25.28
CA VAL A 168 12.29 -1.67 25.42
C VAL A 168 13.80 -1.86 25.40
N ILE A 169 14.43 -1.51 24.29
CA ILE A 169 15.88 -1.67 24.10
C ILE A 169 16.64 -0.38 24.40
N THR A 170 15.97 0.77 24.45
CA THR A 170 16.58 2.06 24.81
C THR A 170 15.54 2.98 25.42
N PHE A 171 15.96 3.76 26.40
CA PHE A 171 15.17 4.82 27.02
C PHE A 171 16.05 6.06 27.16
N PHE A 172 15.52 7.23 26.82
CA PHE A 172 16.27 8.47 26.93
C PHE A 172 15.34 9.66 27.25
N ASP A 173 15.67 10.41 28.31
CA ASP A 173 14.99 11.67 28.65
C ASP A 173 15.86 12.87 28.29
N ALA A 174 15.56 13.53 27.17
CA ALA A 174 16.32 14.69 26.71
C ALA A 174 16.03 15.98 27.50
N ARG A 175 15.10 15.97 28.48
CA ARG A 175 14.61 17.18 29.17
C ARG A 175 15.51 17.68 30.31
N CYS A 176 16.54 16.93 30.77
CA CYS A 176 17.81 17.39 31.43
C CYS A 176 18.38 16.42 32.52
N LYS A 177 19.71 16.47 32.73
CA LYS A 177 20.57 15.67 33.64
C LYS A 177 20.32 15.77 35.16
N THR A 178 19.54 16.72 35.67
CA THR A 178 19.34 16.88 37.13
C THR A 178 18.00 16.34 37.63
N HIS A 179 16.99 16.23 36.76
CA HIS A 179 15.62 15.80 37.09
C HIS A 179 15.04 14.85 36.02
N GLY A 180 15.89 14.35 35.11
CA GLY A 180 15.49 13.44 34.05
C GLY A 180 15.20 12.06 34.60
N VAL A 181 14.20 11.40 34.03
CA VAL A 181 13.95 10.00 34.33
C VAL A 181 15.06 9.17 33.66
N THR A 182 15.56 8.15 34.34
CA THR A 182 16.49 7.16 33.79
C THR A 182 15.87 5.78 33.90
N ALA A 183 16.24 4.85 33.02
CA ALA A 183 15.85 3.45 33.10
C ALA A 183 17.08 2.59 33.38
N LYS A 184 16.92 1.54 34.20
CA LYS A 184 17.96 0.53 34.45
C LYS A 184 17.54 -0.83 33.88
N ASP A 185 18.49 -1.74 33.76
CA ASP A 185 18.26 -3.15 33.38
C ASP A 185 17.51 -3.33 32.05
N LEU A 186 17.86 -2.54 31.02
CA LEU A 186 17.38 -2.76 29.66
C LEU A 186 18.23 -3.85 28.98
N PRO A 187 17.62 -4.69 28.10
CA PRO A 187 16.23 -4.63 27.65
C PRO A 187 15.22 -5.19 28.67
N CYS A 188 14.00 -4.62 28.70
CA CYS A 188 12.87 -5.13 29.47
C CYS A 188 11.58 -5.15 28.61
N SER A 189 10.49 -5.74 29.08
CA SER A 189 9.21 -5.59 28.37
C SER A 189 8.66 -4.17 28.47
N ALA A 190 7.79 -3.76 27.54
CA ALA A 190 7.12 -2.47 27.58
C ALA A 190 6.25 -2.30 28.84
N THR A 191 5.71 -3.38 29.38
CA THR A 191 4.89 -3.41 30.61
C THR A 191 5.74 -3.28 31.88
N GLU A 192 6.97 -3.79 31.87
CA GLU A 192 7.90 -3.72 33.00
C GLU A 192 8.59 -2.36 33.14
N LEU A 193 8.65 -1.57 32.06
CA LEU A 193 9.43 -0.33 32.00
C LEU A 193 9.16 0.60 33.19
N SER A 194 7.90 0.79 33.57
CA SER A 194 7.50 1.69 34.67
C SER A 194 8.20 1.37 36.00
N SER A 195 8.42 0.09 36.28
CA SER A 195 9.13 -0.39 37.48
C SER A 195 10.64 -0.18 37.43
N ARG A 196 11.20 0.02 36.24
CA ARG A 196 12.64 0.21 35.98
C ARG A 196 13.05 1.68 35.92
N LEU A 197 12.09 2.61 36.00
CA LEU A 197 12.32 4.04 35.95
C LEU A 197 12.79 4.59 37.31
N SER A 198 13.70 5.58 37.29
CA SER A 198 14.18 6.26 38.50
C SER A 198 13.16 7.21 39.14
N GLY A 199 12.01 7.43 38.50
CA GLY A 199 10.94 8.31 38.98
C GLY A 199 9.70 8.25 38.10
N PRO A 200 8.57 8.82 38.55
CA PRO A 200 7.33 8.80 37.80
C PRO A 200 7.45 9.61 36.50
N LEU A 201 6.74 9.15 35.47
CA LEU A 201 6.61 9.89 34.21
C LEU A 201 5.73 11.12 34.44
N PRO A 202 6.09 12.31 33.91
CA PRO A 202 5.32 13.53 34.14
C PRO A 202 4.03 13.50 33.31
N VAL A 203 2.88 13.50 34.00
CA VAL A 203 1.54 13.59 33.40
C VAL A 203 0.94 14.95 33.76
N ASP A 204 0.40 15.65 32.77
CA ASP A 204 -0.24 16.95 32.96
C ASP A 204 -1.38 17.12 31.93
N PRO A 205 -2.63 16.79 32.28
CA PRO A 205 -3.79 16.95 31.40
C PRO A 205 -4.08 18.40 30.98
N GLY A 206 -3.45 19.39 31.65
CA GLY A 206 -3.47 20.78 31.24
C GLY A 206 -2.65 21.03 29.97
N ARG A 207 -1.69 20.16 29.66
CA ARG A 207 -0.83 20.22 28.49
C ARG A 207 -1.33 19.41 27.29
N ASP A 208 -2.59 18.99 27.29
CA ASP A 208 -3.22 18.40 26.10
C ASP A 208 -2.96 19.28 24.86
N HIS A 209 -2.47 18.68 23.78
CA HIS A 209 -2.03 19.43 22.59
C HIS A 209 -3.12 20.33 21.99
N LEU A 210 -4.40 19.97 22.10
CA LEU A 210 -5.49 20.84 21.64
C LEU A 210 -5.66 22.04 22.56
N LYS A 211 -5.60 21.88 23.88
CA LYS A 211 -5.62 23.00 24.83
C LYS A 211 -4.44 23.95 24.63
N VAL A 212 -3.25 23.39 24.40
CA VAL A 212 -2.05 24.19 24.10
C VAL A 212 -2.25 24.97 22.81
N ALA A 213 -2.78 24.33 21.75
CA ALA A 213 -3.06 24.98 20.47
C ALA A 213 -4.13 26.08 20.60
N ASP A 214 -5.20 25.86 21.37
CA ASP A 214 -6.27 26.83 21.62
C ASP A 214 -5.78 28.06 22.41
N GLY A 215 -4.73 27.87 23.23
CA GLY A 215 -4.10 28.94 24.01
C GLY A 215 -3.13 29.83 23.23
N LEU A 216 -2.87 29.55 21.95
CA LEU A 216 -1.94 30.33 21.11
C LEU A 216 -2.57 31.65 20.65
N LYS A 217 -1.74 32.71 20.58
CA LYS A 217 -2.17 34.03 20.07
C LYS A 217 -2.53 34.01 18.58
N GLU A 218 -1.80 33.23 17.79
CA GLU A 218 -1.92 33.19 16.33
C GLU A 218 -1.84 31.76 15.79
N GLY A 219 -2.95 31.30 15.21
CA GLY A 219 -3.08 29.97 14.64
C GLY A 219 -3.43 28.90 15.67
N GLY A 220 -3.66 27.68 15.19
CA GLY A 220 -4.11 26.56 16.02
C GLY A 220 -4.48 25.34 15.19
N ILE A 221 -5.30 24.47 15.76
CA ILE A 221 -5.80 23.24 15.12
C ILE A 221 -7.32 23.35 14.99
N ASP A 222 -7.80 23.64 13.78
CA ASP A 222 -9.23 23.76 13.50
C ASP A 222 -9.82 22.42 13.04
N ARG A 223 -10.54 21.78 13.95
CA ARG A 223 -11.28 20.54 13.71
C ARG A 223 -12.69 20.78 13.17
N VAL A 224 -13.27 21.96 13.39
CA VAL A 224 -14.64 22.28 12.97
C VAL A 224 -14.68 22.44 11.46
N ALA A 225 -13.75 23.20 10.90
CA ALA A 225 -13.58 23.32 9.45
C ALA A 225 -13.25 21.97 8.79
N GLY A 226 -12.41 21.16 9.44
CA GLY A 226 -12.10 19.78 9.03
C GLY A 226 -13.36 18.91 8.91
N ASN A 227 -14.15 18.86 9.99
CA ASN A 227 -15.40 18.13 10.03
C ASN A 227 -16.42 18.62 8.98
N LEU A 228 -16.49 19.93 8.76
CA LEU A 228 -17.41 20.54 7.79
C LEU A 228 -17.01 20.23 6.34
N SER A 229 -15.71 20.26 6.03
CA SER A 229 -15.22 20.17 4.65
C SER A 229 -14.93 18.75 4.17
N THR A 230 -14.42 17.87 5.04
CA THR A 230 -13.96 16.53 4.66
C THR A 230 -14.47 15.43 5.60
N GLY A 231 -14.70 15.76 6.88
CA GLY A 231 -15.19 14.84 7.90
C GLY A 231 -14.24 14.73 9.11
N PRO A 232 -14.50 13.79 10.03
CA PRO A 232 -13.67 13.59 11.21
C PRO A 232 -12.22 13.26 10.85
N SER A 233 -11.28 13.69 11.70
CA SER A 233 -9.85 13.38 11.57
C SER A 233 -9.16 13.98 10.33
N TRP A 234 -9.67 15.11 9.84
CA TRP A 234 -9.08 15.98 8.81
C TRP A 234 -8.83 17.42 9.33
N PRO A 235 -7.97 17.61 10.35
CA PRO A 235 -7.80 18.92 10.97
C PRO A 235 -7.07 19.91 10.04
N TYR A 236 -7.44 21.19 10.14
CA TYR A 236 -6.69 22.29 9.55
C TYR A 236 -5.67 22.80 10.57
N MET A 237 -4.42 22.98 10.16
CA MET A 237 -3.39 23.64 10.96
C MET A 237 -3.15 25.04 10.42
N THR A 238 -3.12 26.05 11.29
CA THR A 238 -2.96 27.45 10.91
C THR A 238 -1.89 28.15 11.74
N GLY A 239 -1.36 29.27 11.23
CA GLY A 239 -0.41 30.14 11.93
C GLY A 239 0.77 29.38 12.53
N THR A 240 0.99 29.55 13.84
CA THR A 240 2.14 29.00 14.56
C THR A 240 2.25 27.47 14.43
N VAL A 241 1.14 26.74 14.43
CA VAL A 241 1.16 25.26 14.30
C VAL A 241 1.57 24.83 12.89
N SER A 242 1.12 25.56 11.86
CA SER A 242 1.53 25.29 10.47
C SER A 242 3.01 25.62 10.22
N LEU A 243 3.53 26.68 10.85
CA LEU A 243 4.97 27.00 10.83
C LEU A 243 5.80 25.91 11.51
N LEU A 244 5.28 25.30 12.58
CA LEU A 244 5.93 24.19 13.27
C LEU A 244 6.05 22.94 12.39
N GLU A 245 5.02 22.60 11.61
CA GLU A 245 5.10 21.52 10.62
C GLU A 245 6.28 21.72 9.65
N GLN A 246 6.44 22.94 9.13
CA GLN A 246 7.55 23.29 8.23
C GLN A 246 8.90 23.18 8.93
N ALA A 247 9.01 23.71 10.16
CA ALA A 247 10.26 23.68 10.91
C ALA A 247 10.72 22.25 11.24
N ILE A 248 9.82 21.37 11.69
CA ILE A 248 10.13 19.96 11.99
C ILE A 248 10.58 19.23 10.72
N THR A 249 9.88 19.46 9.61
CA THR A 249 10.20 18.85 8.31
C THR A 249 11.62 19.21 7.87
N GLN A 250 11.95 20.49 7.88
CA GLN A 250 13.26 20.98 7.47
C GLN A 250 14.36 20.55 8.44
N TYR A 251 14.08 20.52 9.74
CA TYR A 251 14.99 19.98 10.75
C TYR A 251 15.32 18.51 10.50
N ALA A 252 14.32 17.66 10.28
CA ALA A 252 14.54 16.24 9.99
C ALA A 252 15.40 16.05 8.73
N LEU A 253 15.09 16.77 7.64
CA LEU A 253 15.86 16.73 6.40
C LEU A 253 17.30 17.23 6.59
N SER A 254 17.52 18.25 7.42
CA SER A 254 18.86 18.76 7.73
C SER A 254 19.75 17.72 8.43
N ILE A 255 19.16 16.75 9.13
CA ILE A 255 19.87 15.62 9.74
C ILE A 255 20.08 14.51 8.71
N ILE A 256 19.06 14.19 7.92
CA ILE A 256 19.08 13.02 7.02
C ILE A 256 19.99 13.24 5.81
N VAL A 257 19.86 14.38 5.11
CA VAL A 257 20.55 14.62 3.82
C VAL A 257 22.08 14.58 3.93
N PRO A 258 22.74 15.20 4.94
CA PRO A 258 24.19 15.12 5.09
C PRO A 258 24.76 13.71 5.25
N ARG A 259 23.93 12.71 5.58
CA ARG A 259 24.32 11.30 5.72
C ARG A 259 24.30 10.52 4.41
N GLY A 260 24.24 11.23 3.28
CA GLY A 260 24.29 10.63 1.94
C GLY A 260 22.93 10.16 1.43
N PHE A 261 21.83 10.60 2.05
CA PHE A 261 20.49 10.38 1.52
C PHE A 261 20.20 11.37 0.39
N ILE A 262 19.76 10.84 -0.76
CA ILE A 262 19.32 11.65 -1.88
C ILE A 262 17.89 12.08 -1.63
N ILE A 263 17.70 13.39 -1.45
CA ILE A 263 16.36 13.97 -1.36
C ILE A 263 15.60 13.78 -2.67
N THR A 264 14.37 13.27 -2.57
CA THR A 264 13.56 12.84 -3.70
C THR A 264 12.13 13.33 -3.51
N SER A 265 11.59 14.02 -4.52
CA SER A 265 10.14 14.31 -4.57
C SER A 265 9.41 13.13 -5.18
N VAL A 266 8.30 12.72 -4.58
CA VAL A 266 7.55 11.53 -4.98
C VAL A 266 6.09 11.84 -5.34
N PRO A 267 5.44 11.06 -6.21
CA PRO A 267 4.00 11.15 -6.42
C PRO A 267 3.24 10.53 -5.24
N ASP A 268 2.16 11.18 -4.83
CA ASP A 268 1.25 10.67 -3.79
C ASP A 268 0.21 9.66 -4.34
N VAL A 269 -0.02 9.67 -5.66
CA VAL A 269 -0.88 8.71 -6.36
C VAL A 269 0.00 7.67 -7.06
N ILE A 270 -0.20 6.39 -6.74
CA ILE A 270 0.58 5.26 -7.24
C ILE A 270 -0.33 4.16 -7.79
N LYS A 271 0.23 3.21 -8.53
CA LYS A 271 -0.51 2.01 -8.95
C LYS A 271 -0.75 1.10 -7.75
N SER A 272 -1.98 0.62 -7.56
CA SER A 272 -2.36 -0.28 -6.47
C SER A 272 -1.46 -1.52 -6.41
N GLU A 273 -1.10 -2.08 -7.57
CA GLU A 273 -0.16 -3.20 -7.68
C GLU A 273 1.20 -2.92 -7.00
N VAL A 274 1.69 -1.67 -7.05
CA VAL A 274 2.96 -1.29 -6.41
C VAL A 274 2.81 -1.27 -4.89
N ALA A 275 1.71 -0.73 -4.36
CA ALA A 275 1.41 -0.78 -2.92
C ALA A 275 1.29 -2.23 -2.42
N GLU A 276 0.56 -3.07 -3.15
CA GLU A 276 0.42 -4.49 -2.83
C GLU A 276 1.77 -5.21 -2.80
N ARG A 277 2.64 -4.93 -3.79
CA ARG A 277 4.00 -5.47 -3.87
C ARG A 277 4.91 -4.99 -2.73
N CYS A 278 4.65 -3.82 -2.16
CA CYS A 278 5.36 -3.33 -0.96
C CYS A 278 4.85 -3.94 0.34
N GLY A 279 3.73 -4.66 0.32
CA GLY A 279 3.09 -5.25 1.51
C GLY A 279 1.96 -4.43 2.12
N PHE A 280 1.54 -3.32 1.47
CA PHE A 280 0.38 -2.52 1.89
C PHE A 280 -0.91 -3.18 1.42
N ARG A 281 -1.31 -4.26 2.11
CA ARG A 281 -2.53 -5.01 1.84
C ARG A 281 -3.52 -4.89 2.99
N PRO A 282 -4.82 -4.68 2.69
CA PRO A 282 -5.88 -4.84 3.68
C PRO A 282 -5.86 -6.27 4.25
N ARG A 283 -5.98 -6.42 5.58
CA ARG A 283 -6.23 -7.74 6.19
C ARG A 283 -7.64 -8.24 5.80
N ASP A 284 -8.57 -7.33 5.56
CA ASP A 284 -9.92 -7.54 5.05
C ASP A 284 -10.43 -6.29 4.30
N GLU A 285 -11.34 -6.44 3.32
CA GLU A 285 -11.88 -5.31 2.53
C GLU A 285 -12.53 -4.22 3.39
N ALA A 286 -13.08 -4.59 4.56
CA ALA A 286 -13.72 -3.67 5.49
C ALA A 286 -12.71 -2.88 6.36
N SER A 287 -11.44 -3.31 6.43
CA SER A 287 -10.36 -2.65 7.17
C SER A 287 -9.28 -2.04 6.27
N SER A 288 -9.53 -1.94 4.97
CA SER A 288 -8.57 -1.37 4.02
C SER A 288 -8.11 0.00 4.47
N GLN A 289 -6.81 0.11 4.75
CA GLN A 289 -6.15 1.38 5.08
C GLN A 289 -5.88 2.23 3.84
N THR A 290 -6.11 1.69 2.64
CA THR A 290 -5.78 2.31 1.35
C THR A 290 -6.99 3.01 0.76
N TYR A 291 -6.83 4.28 0.35
CA TYR A 291 -7.78 5.00 -0.48
C TYR A 291 -7.53 4.70 -1.96
N TYR A 292 -8.52 4.19 -2.68
CA TYR A 292 -8.45 3.93 -4.11
C TYR A 292 -8.98 5.13 -4.92
N VAL A 293 -8.34 5.41 -6.04
CA VAL A 293 -8.76 6.46 -6.98
C VAL A 293 -9.67 5.81 -8.01
N ASP A 294 -10.91 6.28 -8.08
CA ASP A 294 -11.84 5.86 -9.12
C ASP A 294 -11.39 6.41 -10.47
N THR A 295 -10.99 5.51 -11.36
CA THR A 295 -10.63 5.81 -12.76
C THR A 295 -11.64 5.24 -13.75
N SER A 296 -12.80 4.77 -13.28
CA SER A 296 -13.82 4.20 -14.15
C SER A 296 -14.27 5.22 -15.19
N ARG A 297 -14.38 4.74 -16.43
CA ARG A 297 -15.07 5.46 -17.50
C ARG A 297 -16.57 5.36 -17.27
N SER A 298 -17.34 6.31 -17.79
CA SER A 298 -18.79 6.38 -17.55
C SER A 298 -19.47 5.05 -17.89
N GLU A 299 -20.53 4.66 -17.16
CA GLU A 299 -21.31 3.42 -17.42
C GLU A 299 -21.73 3.27 -18.89
N ALA A 300 -21.92 4.40 -19.56
CA ALA A 300 -22.16 4.55 -20.98
C ALA A 300 -21.08 3.96 -21.91
N GLU A 301 -19.81 4.08 -21.52
CA GLU A 301 -18.66 3.61 -22.29
C GLU A 301 -18.45 2.11 -22.07
N ILE A 302 -18.73 1.60 -20.86
CA ILE A 302 -18.65 0.18 -20.51
C ILE A 302 -19.72 -0.63 -21.26
N GLN A 303 -20.95 -0.12 -21.37
CA GLN A 303 -22.05 -0.80 -22.08
C GLN A 303 -21.81 -0.97 -23.60
N ASN A 304 -20.90 -0.20 -24.19
CA ASN A 304 -20.57 -0.30 -25.61
C ASN A 304 -19.31 -1.14 -25.88
N MET A 305 -18.70 -1.74 -24.85
CA MET A 305 -17.56 -2.63 -25.01
C MET A 305 -18.03 -4.02 -25.43
N VAL A 306 -17.33 -4.62 -26.38
CA VAL A 306 -17.56 -6.00 -26.81
C VAL A 306 -17.19 -6.96 -25.67
N PHE A 307 -17.85 -8.12 -25.55
CA PHE A 307 -17.66 -9.06 -24.44
C PHE A 307 -16.19 -9.43 -24.16
N GLU A 308 -15.37 -9.63 -25.20
CA GLU A 308 -13.93 -9.90 -25.04
C GLU A 308 -13.14 -8.72 -24.48
N ASP A 309 -13.55 -7.49 -24.78
CA ASP A 309 -12.94 -6.27 -24.26
C ASP A 309 -13.37 -5.99 -22.82
N MET A 310 -14.60 -6.38 -22.45
CA MET A 310 -15.10 -6.32 -21.07
C MET A 310 -14.34 -7.30 -20.17
N GLU A 311 -14.10 -8.53 -20.61
CA GLU A 311 -13.34 -9.51 -19.83
C GLU A 311 -11.86 -9.08 -19.68
N LYS A 312 -11.27 -8.49 -20.72
CA LYS A 312 -9.94 -7.86 -20.66
C LYS A 312 -9.92 -6.59 -19.82
N PHE A 313 -11.02 -5.83 -19.75
CA PHE A 313 -11.16 -4.63 -18.92
C PHE A 313 -11.24 -5.00 -17.45
N ILE A 314 -12.06 -5.99 -17.09
CA ILE A 314 -12.18 -6.54 -15.74
C ILE A 314 -10.85 -7.19 -15.30
N LYS A 315 -10.19 -7.97 -16.18
CA LYS A 315 -8.85 -8.54 -15.89
C LYS A 315 -7.72 -7.49 -15.87
N LYS A 316 -7.91 -6.30 -16.46
CA LYS A 316 -6.94 -5.18 -16.41
C LYS A 316 -7.04 -4.33 -15.15
N GLU A 317 -8.04 -4.52 -14.29
CA GLU A 317 -8.17 -3.76 -13.04
C GLU A 317 -7.05 -4.00 -12.01
N HIS A 318 -6.05 -4.83 -12.32
CA HIS A 318 -4.75 -4.78 -11.63
C HIS A 318 -3.96 -3.47 -11.87
N GLY A 319 -4.48 -2.57 -12.73
CA GLY A 319 -3.93 -1.24 -13.00
C GLY A 319 -4.61 -0.08 -12.25
N GLY A 320 -5.37 -0.33 -11.19
CA GLY A 320 -5.98 0.73 -10.38
C GLY A 320 -4.95 1.69 -9.79
N LEU A 321 -5.35 2.94 -9.54
CA LEU A 321 -4.55 3.93 -8.82
C LEU A 321 -5.03 4.01 -7.36
N CYS A 322 -4.13 4.29 -6.43
CA CYS A 322 -4.45 4.55 -5.04
C CYS A 322 -3.56 5.65 -4.46
N LEU A 323 -4.01 6.25 -3.36
CA LEU A 323 -3.20 7.18 -2.58
C LEU A 323 -2.22 6.39 -1.71
N ALA A 324 -0.95 6.79 -1.72
CA ALA A 324 0.10 6.12 -0.97
C ALA A 324 -0.07 6.34 0.55
N GLY A 325 0.03 5.27 1.34
CA GLY A 325 0.02 5.35 2.81
C GLY A 325 1.35 5.79 3.45
N THR A 326 2.36 6.03 2.61
CA THR A 326 3.72 6.52 2.95
C THR A 326 4.52 6.75 1.66
N ALA A 327 5.52 7.64 1.70
CA ALA A 327 6.47 7.84 0.61
C ALA A 327 7.39 6.62 0.34
N GLU A 328 7.42 5.62 1.21
CA GLU A 328 8.11 4.34 0.99
C GLU A 328 7.70 3.69 -0.34
N ILE A 329 6.41 3.67 -0.64
CA ILE A 329 5.83 2.98 -1.81
C ILE A 329 6.37 3.57 -3.12
N PRO A 330 6.25 4.89 -3.39
CA PRO A 330 6.83 5.48 -4.59
C PRO A 330 8.37 5.46 -4.61
N LEU A 331 9.06 5.50 -3.46
CA LEU A 331 10.52 5.34 -3.40
C LEU A 331 10.96 3.93 -3.82
N ALA A 332 10.25 2.88 -3.38
CA ALA A 332 10.47 1.52 -3.82
C ALA A 332 10.18 1.37 -5.33
N ALA A 333 9.11 2.02 -5.81
CA ALA A 333 8.73 2.03 -7.23
C ALA A 333 9.80 2.66 -8.13
N LEU A 334 10.46 3.73 -7.66
CA LEU A 334 11.55 4.40 -8.38
C LEU A 334 12.68 3.42 -8.74
N LEU A 335 12.94 2.47 -7.84
CA LEU A 335 14.03 1.51 -7.95
C LEU A 335 13.62 0.18 -8.59
N ALA A 336 12.34 0.00 -8.88
CA ALA A 336 11.76 -1.27 -9.32
C ALA A 336 12.18 -1.68 -10.73
N ASN A 337 12.20 -3.01 -10.96
CA ASN A 337 12.60 -3.66 -12.21
C ASN A 337 13.99 -3.22 -12.72
N GLN A 338 14.96 -3.15 -11.81
CA GLN A 338 16.35 -2.78 -12.11
C GLN A 338 17.33 -3.75 -11.45
N MET A 339 18.56 -3.73 -11.97
CA MET A 339 19.70 -4.43 -11.40
C MET A 339 20.75 -3.39 -11.01
N TYR A 340 21.18 -3.44 -9.76
CA TYR A 340 22.17 -2.51 -9.21
C TYR A 340 23.51 -3.19 -8.99
N HIS A 341 24.57 -2.38 -9.02
CA HIS A 341 25.93 -2.79 -8.65
C HIS A 341 26.29 -2.17 -7.31
N CYS A 342 27.29 -2.73 -6.62
CA CYS A 342 27.80 -2.17 -5.38
C CYS A 342 28.68 -0.94 -5.66
N LEU A 343 28.66 0.03 -4.75
CA LEU A 343 29.62 1.14 -4.72
C LEU A 343 31.02 0.60 -4.44
N LYS A 344 32.04 1.21 -5.05
CA LYS A 344 33.41 1.01 -4.58
C LYS A 344 33.67 1.82 -3.31
N PRO A 345 34.64 1.44 -2.48
CA PRO A 345 35.06 2.26 -1.34
C PRO A 345 35.33 3.71 -1.76
N GLY A 346 34.72 4.66 -1.06
CA GLY A 346 34.84 6.10 -1.36
C GLY A 346 33.89 6.67 -2.41
N GLU A 347 33.14 5.83 -3.15
CA GLU A 347 32.12 6.31 -4.09
C GLU A 347 30.83 6.75 -3.37
N ARG A 348 30.09 7.68 -3.98
CA ARG A 348 28.78 8.14 -3.50
C ARG A 348 27.79 8.20 -4.66
N ASN A 349 26.53 7.94 -4.35
CA ASN A 349 25.45 8.14 -5.31
C ASN A 349 25.18 9.63 -5.49
N THR A 350 25.33 10.14 -6.73
CA THR A 350 25.11 11.55 -7.07
C THR A 350 24.11 11.77 -8.21
N ALA A 351 23.82 10.73 -9.01
CA ALA A 351 22.92 10.81 -10.16
C ALA A 351 21.96 9.61 -10.21
N LEU A 352 20.69 9.89 -10.54
CA LEU A 352 19.60 8.91 -10.57
C LEU A 352 19.83 7.75 -11.56
N ASN A 353 20.51 8.00 -12.68
CA ASN A 353 20.79 7.00 -13.70
C ASN A 353 22.02 6.11 -13.37
N GLN A 354 22.69 6.35 -12.24
CA GLN A 354 23.94 5.67 -11.85
C GLN A 354 23.91 5.18 -10.40
N LEU A 355 22.72 4.99 -9.83
CA LEU A 355 22.58 4.50 -8.46
C LEU A 355 23.25 3.13 -8.27
N ARG A 356 23.93 2.97 -7.13
CA ARG A 356 24.67 1.78 -6.70
C ARG A 356 24.43 1.51 -5.21
N LEU A 357 24.50 0.25 -4.79
CA LEU A 357 24.26 -0.14 -3.40
C LEU A 357 25.43 0.28 -2.48
N PRO A 358 25.16 0.72 -1.24
CA PRO A 358 23.84 1.02 -0.69
C PRO A 358 23.23 2.30 -1.29
N ILE A 359 21.96 2.23 -1.70
CA ILE A 359 21.17 3.38 -2.15
C ILE A 359 20.40 3.89 -0.95
N LYS A 360 20.45 5.20 -0.69
CA LYS A 360 19.76 5.89 0.41
C LYS A 360 18.94 7.04 -0.16
N LEU A 361 17.63 7.00 -0.01
CA LEU A 361 16.70 8.01 -0.51
C LEU A 361 15.88 8.57 0.65
N VAL A 362 15.57 9.87 0.61
CA VAL A 362 14.65 10.50 1.56
C VAL A 362 13.60 11.30 0.81
N ALA A 363 12.35 11.23 1.24
CA ALA A 363 11.27 12.02 0.64
C ALA A 363 10.37 12.62 1.72
N LEU A 364 9.96 13.86 1.52
CA LEU A 364 8.74 14.39 2.12
C LEU A 364 7.57 13.96 1.24
N GLY A 365 6.57 13.29 1.81
CA GLY A 365 5.34 12.93 1.11
C GLY A 365 4.13 13.00 2.03
N HIS A 366 2.94 12.92 1.45
CA HIS A 366 1.70 12.81 2.21
C HIS A 366 1.31 11.34 2.34
N ALA A 367 1.05 10.92 3.57
CA ALA A 367 0.51 9.60 3.86
C ALA A 367 -1.01 9.70 3.97
N PHE A 368 -1.73 8.90 3.18
CA PHE A 368 -3.18 8.79 3.23
C PHE A 368 -3.58 7.44 3.83
N ARG A 369 -4.30 7.45 4.96
CA ARG A 369 -4.73 6.24 5.68
C ARG A 369 -6.19 6.32 6.05
N ALA A 370 -6.95 5.29 5.69
CA ALA A 370 -8.39 5.27 5.98
C ALA A 370 -8.68 5.10 7.48
N GLU A 371 -7.72 4.64 8.28
CA GLU A 371 -7.84 4.39 9.73
C GLU A 371 -9.10 3.57 10.07
N ALA A 372 -9.44 2.65 9.15
CA ALA A 372 -10.64 1.84 9.24
C ALA A 372 -10.59 0.99 10.52
N GLY A 373 -11.60 1.15 11.39
CA GLY A 373 -11.69 0.48 12.69
C GLY A 373 -11.23 1.31 13.89
N ALA A 374 -10.54 2.44 13.68
CA ALA A 374 -10.17 3.33 14.79
C ALA A 374 -11.40 4.12 15.30
N ARG A 375 -11.72 3.96 16.58
CA ARG A 375 -12.71 4.77 17.32
C ARG A 375 -12.11 5.18 18.66
N GLY A 376 -12.54 6.33 19.21
CA GLY A 376 -12.20 6.74 20.57
C GLY A 376 -11.26 7.95 20.67
N THR A 377 -10.46 7.99 21.73
CA THR A 377 -9.62 9.13 22.12
C THR A 377 -8.48 9.43 21.14
N ASP A 378 -7.98 8.42 20.43
CA ASP A 378 -6.85 8.54 19.49
C ASP A 378 -7.18 9.32 18.21
N THR A 379 -8.46 9.38 17.82
CA THR A 379 -8.91 10.17 16.66
C THR A 379 -9.20 11.63 17.04
N ARG A 380 -8.97 12.01 18.30
CA ARG A 380 -9.06 13.41 18.75
C ARG A 380 -7.75 14.13 18.48
N GLY A 381 -7.80 15.17 17.67
CA GLY A 381 -6.67 16.05 17.38
C GLY A 381 -5.79 15.55 16.24
N LEU A 382 -4.48 15.44 16.49
CA LEU A 382 -3.46 15.15 15.45
C LEU A 382 -2.85 13.75 15.54
N TYR A 383 -3.20 12.94 16.54
CA TYR A 383 -2.51 11.67 16.81
C TYR A 383 -2.80 10.58 15.75
N ARG A 384 -4.07 10.46 15.35
CA ARG A 384 -4.54 9.58 14.27
C ARG A 384 -5.44 10.35 13.30
N VAL A 385 -4.91 10.66 12.13
CA VAL A 385 -5.54 11.48 11.07
C VAL A 385 -5.47 10.77 9.72
N HIS A 386 -6.37 11.13 8.80
CA HIS A 386 -6.46 10.46 7.50
C HIS A 386 -5.41 10.91 6.48
N GLN A 387 -4.88 12.12 6.63
CA GLN A 387 -3.80 12.67 5.83
C GLN A 387 -2.75 13.30 6.74
N PHE A 388 -1.47 13.02 6.47
CA PHE A 388 -0.39 13.69 7.17
C PHE A 388 0.92 13.75 6.39
N SER A 389 1.72 14.77 6.66
CA SER A 389 3.08 14.91 6.16
C SER A 389 4.03 13.97 6.89
N LYS A 390 4.90 13.29 6.13
CA LYS A 390 5.91 12.38 6.66
C LYS A 390 7.22 12.54 5.89
N VAL A 391 8.33 12.65 6.61
CA VAL A 391 9.68 12.48 6.03
C VAL A 391 10.03 11.00 6.12
N GLU A 392 10.21 10.33 4.98
CA GLU A 392 10.51 8.90 4.89
C GLU A 392 11.91 8.67 4.37
N MET A 393 12.68 7.82 5.06
CA MET A 393 13.94 7.26 4.59
C MET A 393 13.69 5.89 3.97
N PHE A 394 14.30 5.63 2.82
CA PHE A 394 14.27 4.34 2.15
C PHE A 394 15.68 3.94 1.73
N ALA A 395 16.09 2.72 2.04
CA ALA A 395 17.40 2.20 1.70
C ALA A 395 17.30 0.88 0.94
N VAL A 396 18.20 0.68 -0.02
CA VAL A 396 18.41 -0.59 -0.70
C VAL A 396 19.87 -0.98 -0.54
N THR A 397 20.11 -2.19 -0.06
CA THR A 397 21.45 -2.66 0.34
C THR A 397 21.70 -4.09 -0.11
N GLU A 398 22.96 -4.51 -0.02
CA GLU A 398 23.31 -5.93 -0.11
C GLU A 398 22.78 -6.67 1.13
N PRO A 399 22.40 -7.96 1.03
CA PRO A 399 21.85 -8.73 2.14
C PRO A 399 22.67 -8.64 3.44
N GLY A 400 23.99 -8.80 3.34
CA GLY A 400 24.92 -8.75 4.47
C GLY A 400 25.07 -7.38 5.14
N LEU A 401 24.58 -6.29 4.52
CA LEU A 401 24.63 -4.94 5.08
C LEU A 401 23.30 -4.48 5.68
N SER A 402 22.21 -5.23 5.49
CA SER A 402 20.87 -4.81 5.88
C SER A 402 20.71 -4.60 7.40
N GLY A 403 21.31 -5.47 8.24
CA GLY A 403 21.29 -5.28 9.70
C GLY A 403 22.01 -4.00 10.15
N LYS A 404 23.18 -3.69 9.56
CA LYS A 404 23.90 -2.44 9.82
C LYS A 404 23.09 -1.22 9.36
N MET A 405 22.42 -1.32 8.21
CA MET A 405 21.56 -0.25 7.70
C MET A 405 20.38 0.03 8.64
N LEU A 406 19.75 -0.99 9.22
CA LEU A 406 18.67 -0.81 10.20
C LEU A 406 19.16 -0.01 11.43
N ARG A 407 20.35 -0.35 11.95
CA ARG A 407 20.99 0.40 13.05
C ARG A 407 21.29 1.85 12.68
N GLU A 408 21.79 2.08 11.46
CA GLU A 408 22.03 3.44 10.95
C GLU A 408 20.73 4.26 10.90
N LEU A 409 19.66 3.71 10.31
CA LEU A 409 18.36 4.35 10.21
C LEU A 409 17.80 4.69 11.60
N ARG A 410 17.84 3.73 12.54
CA ARG A 410 17.45 3.94 13.94
C ARG A 410 18.25 5.07 14.58
N GLY A 411 19.57 5.10 14.41
CA GLY A 411 20.43 6.15 14.97
C GLY A 411 20.09 7.55 14.45
N ILE A 412 19.63 7.66 13.19
CA ILE A 412 19.13 8.93 12.62
C ILE A 412 17.84 9.35 13.31
N GLN A 413 16.88 8.42 13.48
CA GLN A 413 15.60 8.68 14.12
C GLN A 413 15.78 9.14 15.58
N GLU A 414 16.62 8.45 16.34
CA GLU A 414 16.98 8.84 17.70
C GLU A 414 17.60 10.23 17.75
N ARG A 415 18.48 10.58 16.81
CA ARG A 415 19.11 11.91 16.75
C ARG A 415 18.09 13.02 16.47
N ILE A 416 17.09 12.76 15.62
CA ILE A 416 15.98 13.69 15.36
C ILE A 416 15.20 13.93 16.66
N VAL A 417 14.66 12.87 17.28
CA VAL A 417 13.81 12.96 18.47
C VAL A 417 14.57 13.54 19.68
N ARG A 418 15.83 13.13 19.87
CA ARG A 418 16.71 13.66 20.92
C ARG A 418 16.95 15.17 20.76
N GLY A 419 17.26 15.64 19.55
CA GLY A 419 17.51 17.07 19.31
C GLY A 419 16.25 17.93 19.41
N LEU A 420 15.04 17.35 19.33
CA LEU A 420 13.79 18.02 19.67
C LEU A 420 13.57 18.11 21.20
N GLY A 421 14.47 17.56 22.02
CA GLY A 421 14.38 17.59 23.48
C GLY A 421 13.24 16.72 24.03
N LEU A 422 12.84 15.68 23.31
CA LEU A 422 11.77 14.77 23.72
C LEU A 422 12.31 13.61 24.58
N MET A 423 11.49 13.16 25.53
CA MET A 423 11.71 11.88 26.21
C MET A 423 11.14 10.77 25.32
N TYR A 424 11.95 9.74 25.06
CA TYR A 424 11.57 8.66 24.15
C TYR A 424 12.05 7.29 24.63
N ARG A 425 11.39 6.25 24.12
CA ARG A 425 11.83 4.86 24.21
C ARG A 425 11.91 4.24 22.83
N VAL A 426 12.78 3.24 22.68
CA VAL A 426 12.93 2.44 21.47
C VAL A 426 12.46 1.03 21.77
N LEU A 427 11.59 0.50 20.90
CA LEU A 427 10.93 -0.79 21.03
C LEU A 427 11.40 -1.75 19.92
N ASP A 428 11.88 -2.94 20.26
CA ASP A 428 11.95 -4.06 19.31
C ASP A 428 10.56 -4.69 19.23
N MET A 429 9.94 -4.61 18.05
CA MET A 429 8.52 -4.90 17.90
C MET A 429 8.25 -6.41 17.81
N PRO A 430 7.18 -6.90 18.43
CA PRO A 430 6.90 -8.32 18.50
C PRO A 430 6.28 -8.86 17.20
N THR A 431 6.16 -10.17 17.08
CA THR A 431 5.76 -10.86 15.84
C THR A 431 4.42 -10.38 15.27
N GLU A 432 3.41 -10.07 16.09
CA GLU A 432 2.10 -9.62 15.61
C GLU A 432 2.10 -8.18 15.03
N GLU A 433 3.15 -7.40 15.34
CA GLU A 433 3.32 -5.98 14.96
C GLU A 433 4.29 -5.75 13.79
N LEU A 434 4.84 -6.82 13.21
CA LEU A 434 5.74 -6.74 12.06
C LEU A 434 5.03 -6.45 10.72
N GLY A 435 3.71 -6.57 10.67
CA GLY A 435 2.96 -6.51 9.41
C GLY A 435 3.34 -7.65 8.45
N ALA A 436 3.19 -7.45 7.14
CA ALA A 436 3.52 -8.48 6.14
C ALA A 436 4.99 -8.44 5.67
N SER A 437 5.60 -7.27 5.59
CA SER A 437 6.89 -7.05 4.91
C SER A 437 8.11 -7.07 5.84
N ALA A 438 7.98 -6.66 7.11
CA ALA A 438 9.14 -6.52 7.98
C ALA A 438 9.65 -7.88 8.48
N PHE A 439 10.96 -8.08 8.36
CA PHE A 439 11.72 -9.19 8.97
C PHE A 439 12.08 -8.87 10.43
N ARG A 440 12.43 -7.61 10.69
CA ARG A 440 12.62 -7.01 12.01
C ARG A 440 12.14 -5.55 11.95
N LYS A 441 11.50 -5.07 13.01
CA LYS A 441 10.91 -3.74 13.09
C LYS A 441 11.24 -3.12 14.45
N VAL A 442 11.63 -1.85 14.43
CA VAL A 442 11.94 -1.07 15.62
C VAL A 442 11.13 0.22 15.59
N ASP A 443 10.40 0.49 16.67
CA ASP A 443 9.60 1.70 16.81
C ASP A 443 10.21 2.64 17.87
N ILE A 444 10.01 3.95 17.68
CA ILE A 444 10.38 4.97 18.66
C ILE A 444 9.10 5.66 19.10
N GLU A 445 8.86 5.65 20.41
CA GLU A 445 7.74 6.33 21.02
C GLU A 445 8.24 7.52 21.84
N ALA A 446 7.58 8.66 21.68
CA ALA A 446 7.80 9.83 22.51
C ALA A 446 6.76 9.86 23.63
N TRP A 447 7.17 10.28 24.81
CA TRP A 447 6.25 10.53 25.91
C TRP A 447 5.45 11.81 25.67
N MET A 448 4.14 11.74 25.83
CA MET A 448 3.19 12.84 25.61
C MET A 448 2.49 13.20 26.93
N PRO A 449 2.96 14.24 27.67
CA PRO A 449 2.47 14.53 29.02
C PRO A 449 0.97 14.82 29.15
N GLY A 450 0.36 15.44 28.14
CA GLY A 450 -1.06 15.75 28.08
C GLY A 450 -1.91 14.51 27.83
N ARG A 451 -1.42 13.61 26.99
CA ARG A 451 -1.98 12.28 26.78
C ARG A 451 -1.79 11.37 28.00
N GLY A 452 -0.69 11.53 28.72
CA GLY A 452 -0.30 10.67 29.84
C GLY A 452 0.17 9.28 29.40
N ASP A 453 0.65 9.15 28.16
CA ASP A 453 1.07 7.89 27.58
C ASP A 453 2.19 8.08 26.55
N TRP A 454 2.81 6.96 26.14
CA TRP A 454 3.73 6.89 25.03
C TRP A 454 2.97 6.98 23.69
N GLY A 455 3.63 7.52 22.67
CA GLY A 455 3.11 7.47 21.32
C GLY A 455 4.17 7.35 20.25
N GLU A 456 3.99 6.39 19.34
CA GLU A 456 4.89 6.11 18.21
C GLU A 456 5.08 7.35 17.34
N VAL A 457 6.28 7.93 17.32
CA VAL A 457 6.64 9.05 16.45
C VAL A 457 7.45 8.61 15.24
N SER A 458 7.91 7.36 15.23
CA SER A 458 8.80 6.84 14.21
C SER A 458 8.84 5.30 14.24
N SER A 459 9.07 4.69 13.09
CA SER A 459 9.21 3.24 12.89
C SER A 459 10.28 2.95 11.84
N ALA A 460 11.03 1.86 11.97
CA ALA A 460 12.05 1.41 11.03
C ALA A 460 11.96 -0.10 10.81
N SER A 461 11.96 -0.54 9.55
CA SER A 461 11.82 -1.95 9.18
C SER A 461 12.95 -2.39 8.27
N ASN A 462 13.52 -3.56 8.55
CA ASN A 462 14.28 -4.33 7.57
C ASN A 462 13.30 -5.27 6.87
N CYS A 463 13.07 -5.10 5.58
CA CYS A 463 12.14 -5.92 4.80
C CYS A 463 12.85 -7.05 4.03
N THR A 464 14.16 -7.24 4.25
CA THR A 464 15.00 -8.17 3.50
C THR A 464 14.67 -8.10 2.00
N ASP A 465 14.56 -9.22 1.32
CA ASP A 465 14.18 -9.31 -0.08
C ASP A 465 12.66 -9.32 -0.34
N TYR A 466 11.80 -9.11 0.67
CA TYR A 466 10.34 -9.20 0.51
C TYR A 466 9.82 -8.28 -0.60
N GLN A 467 10.19 -7.00 -0.53
CA GLN A 467 9.78 -5.99 -1.51
C GLN A 467 10.63 -6.10 -2.77
N ALA A 468 11.92 -6.41 -2.62
CA ALA A 468 12.84 -6.52 -3.73
C ALA A 468 12.47 -7.66 -4.70
N ALA A 469 12.06 -8.83 -4.19
CA ALA A 469 11.55 -9.93 -4.99
C ALA A 469 10.27 -9.54 -5.73
N ARG A 470 9.36 -8.85 -5.03
CA ARG A 470 8.06 -8.43 -5.58
C ARG A 470 8.17 -7.32 -6.61
N LEU A 471 9.12 -6.40 -6.46
CA LEU A 471 9.37 -5.27 -7.36
C LEU A 471 10.51 -5.55 -8.36
N ASN A 472 11.12 -6.73 -8.32
CA ASN A 472 12.29 -7.10 -9.12
C ASN A 472 13.48 -6.12 -8.97
N ILE A 473 13.80 -5.77 -7.73
CA ILE A 473 14.99 -4.99 -7.36
C ILE A 473 16.14 -5.97 -7.12
N ARG A 474 17.03 -6.07 -8.08
CA ARG A 474 18.13 -7.06 -8.06
C ARG A 474 19.47 -6.38 -7.85
N TYR A 475 20.45 -7.16 -7.43
CA TYR A 475 21.83 -6.72 -7.41
C TYR A 475 22.75 -7.76 -8.02
N LYS A 476 23.87 -7.28 -8.55
CA LYS A 476 24.99 -8.12 -8.97
C LYS A 476 26.10 -7.94 -7.94
N PRO A 477 26.45 -8.99 -7.16
CA PRO A 477 27.56 -8.94 -6.23
C PRO A 477 28.86 -8.56 -6.96
N ASN A 478 29.77 -7.88 -6.28
CA ASN A 478 31.15 -7.79 -6.77
C ASN A 478 31.74 -9.21 -6.81
N PRO A 479 32.44 -9.60 -7.90
CA PRO A 479 33.03 -10.92 -8.00
C PRO A 479 34.17 -11.05 -6.97
N LEU A 480 33.86 -11.56 -5.79
CA LEU A 480 34.84 -12.10 -4.86
C LEU A 480 35.10 -13.55 -5.28
N GLY A 481 36.04 -13.75 -6.21
CA GLY A 481 36.57 -15.07 -6.55
C GLY A 481 35.69 -16.01 -7.39
N GLU A 482 34.38 -15.75 -7.55
CA GLU A 482 33.52 -16.57 -8.41
C GLU A 482 33.53 -16.08 -9.88
N GLU A 483 33.73 -17.00 -10.83
CA GLU A 483 33.69 -16.70 -12.27
C GLU A 483 32.30 -16.19 -12.74
N LYS A 484 31.22 -16.46 -11.98
CA LYS A 484 29.85 -15.98 -12.25
C LYS A 484 29.06 -15.75 -10.95
N PRO A 485 29.14 -14.56 -10.32
CA PRO A 485 28.35 -14.27 -9.13
C PRO A 485 26.85 -14.41 -9.42
N LYS A 486 26.15 -15.19 -8.58
CA LYS A 486 24.71 -15.44 -8.71
C LYS A 486 23.94 -14.14 -8.48
N VAL A 487 23.13 -13.72 -9.46
CA VAL A 487 22.27 -12.54 -9.35
C VAL A 487 21.23 -12.81 -8.26
N GLY A 488 21.15 -11.93 -7.26
CA GLY A 488 20.21 -12.02 -6.14
C GLY A 488 19.27 -10.82 -6.07
N TYR A 489 18.31 -10.87 -5.14
CA TYR A 489 17.53 -9.71 -4.75
C TYR A 489 18.27 -8.89 -3.70
N ALA A 490 18.16 -7.56 -3.81
CA ALA A 490 18.69 -6.67 -2.79
C ALA A 490 17.81 -6.74 -1.52
N HIS A 491 18.30 -6.20 -0.41
CA HIS A 491 17.47 -5.97 0.76
C HIS A 491 16.94 -4.54 0.78
N THR A 492 15.66 -4.35 1.09
CA THR A 492 15.04 -3.03 1.27
C THR A 492 14.80 -2.74 2.75
N LEU A 493 14.95 -1.47 3.11
CA LEU A 493 14.67 -0.95 4.44
C LEU A 493 13.91 0.36 4.31
N ASN A 494 13.00 0.60 5.24
CA ASN A 494 12.28 1.85 5.39
C ASN A 494 12.44 2.37 6.82
N ALA A 495 12.38 3.68 6.99
CA ALA A 495 12.38 4.30 8.29
C ALA A 495 11.71 5.67 8.24
N THR A 496 10.81 5.92 9.17
CA THR A 496 10.20 7.22 9.40
C THR A 496 11.28 8.19 9.88
N GLY A 497 11.65 9.22 9.11
CA GLY A 497 12.48 10.31 9.61
C GLY A 497 11.70 11.22 10.56
N ALA A 498 10.47 11.57 10.18
CA ALA A 498 9.57 12.39 11.01
C ALA A 498 8.11 12.14 10.64
N ALA A 499 7.30 11.62 11.58
CA ALA A 499 5.84 11.63 11.48
C ALA A 499 5.32 12.95 12.05
N ILE A 500 5.09 13.94 11.19
CA ILE A 500 4.95 15.34 11.60
C ILE A 500 3.81 15.60 12.60
N PRO A 501 2.58 15.08 12.42
CA PRO A 501 1.50 15.37 13.38
C PRO A 501 1.80 14.87 14.79
N ARG A 502 2.36 13.66 14.93
CA ARG A 502 2.67 13.09 16.25
C ARG A 502 3.85 13.78 16.91
N LEU A 503 4.82 14.27 16.13
CA LEU A 503 5.88 15.14 16.64
C LEU A 503 5.35 16.51 17.07
N ILE A 504 4.38 17.09 16.35
CA ILE A 504 3.68 18.31 16.79
C ILE A 504 3.00 18.06 18.14
N VAL A 505 2.25 16.96 18.29
CA VAL A 505 1.65 16.58 19.58
C VAL A 505 2.74 16.52 20.66
N ALA A 506 3.78 15.71 20.48
CA ALA A 506 4.85 15.55 21.48
C ALA A 506 5.51 16.88 21.87
N ILE A 507 5.74 17.79 20.91
CA ILE A 507 6.33 19.11 21.16
C ILE A 507 5.37 20.03 21.90
N LEU A 508 4.11 20.14 21.44
CA LEU A 508 3.10 20.98 22.10
C LEU A 508 2.91 20.58 23.56
N GLU A 509 2.81 19.28 23.83
CA GLU A 509 2.61 18.78 25.20
C GLU A 509 3.90 18.87 26.05
N THR A 510 5.08 18.74 25.45
CA THR A 510 6.36 18.84 26.19
C THR A 510 6.71 20.28 26.56
N TYR A 511 6.50 21.23 25.65
CA TYR A 511 6.95 22.60 25.83
C TYR A 511 5.85 23.55 26.27
N GLY A 512 4.61 23.33 25.85
CA GLY A 512 3.48 24.21 26.16
C GLY A 512 3.63 25.61 25.56
N HIS A 513 2.92 26.57 26.16
CA HIS A 513 2.95 27.97 25.76
C HIS A 513 3.03 28.88 26.99
N HIS A 514 3.45 30.13 26.81
CA HIS A 514 3.42 31.16 27.85
C HIS A 514 2.88 32.47 27.27
N ASN A 515 1.83 33.01 27.87
CA ASN A 515 1.12 34.21 27.38
C ASN A 515 0.77 34.11 25.88
N GLY A 516 0.36 32.92 25.45
CA GLY A 516 0.00 32.58 24.07
C GLY A 516 1.16 32.53 23.05
N CYS A 517 2.40 32.64 23.51
CA CYS A 517 3.59 32.36 22.71
C CYS A 517 4.01 30.89 22.89
N LEU A 518 4.25 30.17 21.80
CA LEU A 518 4.63 28.77 21.82
C LEU A 518 6.08 28.63 22.31
N ILE A 519 6.36 27.71 23.23
CA ILE A 519 7.73 27.43 23.66
C ILE A 519 8.28 26.33 22.74
N LEU A 520 9.47 26.52 22.17
CA LEU A 520 10.09 25.55 21.24
C LEU A 520 11.57 25.31 21.56
N PRO A 521 12.12 24.12 21.22
CA PRO A 521 13.56 23.89 21.27
C PRO A 521 14.29 24.80 20.28
N ASP A 522 15.42 25.38 20.70
CA ASP A 522 16.24 26.26 19.84
C ASP A 522 16.83 25.55 18.61
N THR A 523 16.86 24.22 18.60
CA THR A 523 17.23 23.39 17.44
C THR A 523 16.31 23.59 16.25
N LEU A 524 15.06 24.02 16.46
CA LEU A 524 14.12 24.38 15.39
C LEU A 524 14.29 25.82 14.88
N ARG A 525 15.01 26.68 15.61
CA ARG A 525 15.17 28.11 15.29
C ARG A 525 15.70 28.36 13.87
N PRO A 526 16.72 27.63 13.36
CA PRO A 526 17.22 27.84 12.00
C PRO A 526 16.18 27.51 10.90
N PHE A 527 15.14 26.76 11.24
CA PHE A 527 14.13 26.25 10.30
C PHE A 527 12.79 26.98 10.42
N TRP A 528 12.68 27.93 11.35
CA TRP A 528 11.46 28.68 11.59
C TRP A 528 11.27 29.78 10.55
N LEU A 529 10.23 29.65 9.72
CA LEU A 529 9.97 30.59 8.61
C LEU A 529 9.56 31.99 9.09
N GLY A 530 9.09 32.13 10.34
CA GLY A 530 8.80 33.44 10.94
C GLY A 530 10.04 34.24 11.35
N GLY A 531 11.25 33.66 11.22
CA GLY A 531 12.50 34.26 11.63
C GLY A 531 12.89 33.97 13.08
N PRO A 532 14.16 34.18 13.47
CA PRO A 532 14.67 33.84 14.79
C PRO A 532 14.05 34.68 15.93
N GLU A 533 13.62 35.91 15.62
CA GLU A 533 13.03 36.87 16.56
C GLU A 533 11.50 36.92 16.49
N ASP A 534 10.86 35.86 15.98
CA ASP A 534 9.39 35.79 15.87
C ASP A 534 8.73 35.91 17.26
N PRO A 535 7.91 36.95 17.52
CA PRO A 535 7.31 37.18 18.84
C PRO A 535 6.30 36.11 19.26
N ARG A 536 5.92 35.22 18.35
CA ARG A 536 5.01 34.09 18.63
C ARG A 536 5.72 32.92 19.30
N VAL A 537 7.05 32.90 19.31
CA VAL A 537 7.84 31.77 19.81
C VAL A 537 8.80 32.21 20.91
N ILE A 538 8.88 31.41 21.97
CA ILE A 538 9.91 31.50 23.00
C ILE A 538 10.87 30.32 22.80
N TRP A 539 12.11 30.61 22.45
CA TRP A 539 13.11 29.58 22.24
C TRP A 539 13.75 29.12 23.55
N LYS A 540 13.83 27.80 23.73
CA LYS A 540 14.47 27.17 24.88
C LYS A 540 15.58 26.24 24.41
N THR A 541 16.80 26.43 24.90
CA THR A 541 17.90 25.51 24.62
C THR A 541 17.68 24.17 25.33
N PRO A 542 17.61 23.03 24.62
CA PRO A 542 17.71 21.72 25.24
C PRO A 542 19.06 21.62 25.96
N LYS A 543 19.07 21.26 27.24
CA LYS A 543 20.29 21.24 28.07
C LYS A 543 21.26 20.06 27.75
N THR A 544 21.15 19.45 26.57
CA THR A 544 22.06 18.40 26.09
C THR A 544 22.71 18.84 24.77
N GLN A 545 24.04 18.99 24.78
CA GLN A 545 24.80 19.09 23.54
C GLN A 545 24.66 17.75 22.80
N VAL A 546 24.25 17.78 21.53
CA VAL A 546 24.34 16.63 20.64
C VAL A 546 25.83 16.29 20.52
N PRO A 547 26.29 15.07 20.89
CA PRO A 547 27.68 14.69 20.67
C PRO A 547 28.03 14.84 19.18
N SER A 548 29.26 15.28 18.90
CA SER A 548 29.77 15.41 17.53
C SER A 548 29.68 14.06 16.78
N PRO A 549 29.53 14.10 15.43
CA PRO A 549 29.18 12.94 14.61
C PRO A 549 30.00 11.66 14.83
N ASP A 550 31.25 11.79 15.30
CA ASP A 550 32.25 10.71 15.31
C ASP A 550 32.28 9.88 16.61
N THR A 551 31.46 10.20 17.63
CA THR A 551 31.52 9.52 18.93
C THR A 551 30.61 8.29 19.07
N PHE A 552 29.66 8.08 18.14
CA PHE A 552 28.78 6.91 18.18
C PHE A 552 29.37 5.65 17.52
N GLU A 553 30.49 5.76 16.80
CA GLU A 553 31.19 4.58 16.24
C GLU A 553 32.06 3.85 17.29
N ASN A 554 32.33 4.45 18.46
CA ASN A 554 33.36 3.95 19.39
C ASN A 554 32.85 3.44 20.75
N THR A 555 31.53 3.25 20.94
CA THR A 555 30.98 2.56 22.14
C THR A 555 30.24 1.27 21.76
N GLU A 556 30.64 0.64 20.65
CA GLU A 556 30.03 -0.57 20.06
C GLU A 556 30.60 -1.92 20.58
N SER A 557 30.97 -2.05 21.87
CA SER A 557 31.53 -3.33 22.38
C SER A 557 30.57 -4.22 23.18
N ASP A 558 29.41 -3.73 23.63
CA ASP A 558 28.64 -4.44 24.68
C ASP A 558 27.24 -4.94 24.25
N LEU A 559 27.01 -5.11 22.95
CA LEU A 559 25.93 -5.96 22.44
C LEU A 559 26.54 -7.24 21.89
N PRO A 560 25.94 -8.43 22.12
CA PRO A 560 26.51 -9.69 21.67
C PRO A 560 26.77 -9.60 20.16
N THR A 561 28.02 -9.84 19.77
CA THR A 561 28.43 -10.01 18.38
C THR A 561 27.54 -11.07 17.74
N GLU A 562 26.58 -10.63 16.93
CA GLU A 562 25.77 -11.53 16.10
C GLU A 562 26.70 -12.18 15.08
N ASP A 563 26.82 -13.49 15.22
CA ASP A 563 27.46 -14.39 14.27
C ASP A 563 26.84 -14.13 12.89
N ASN A 564 27.67 -13.70 11.94
CA ASN A 564 27.28 -13.61 10.54
C ASN A 564 27.07 -15.05 10.04
N GLY A 565 25.88 -15.59 10.29
CA GLY A 565 25.43 -16.84 9.72
C GLY A 565 25.30 -16.69 8.21
N SER A 566 26.41 -16.84 7.49
CA SER A 566 26.40 -17.29 6.10
C SER A 566 25.77 -18.67 6.10
N ILE A 567 24.45 -18.74 5.87
CA ILE A 567 23.80 -19.99 5.52
C ILE A 567 24.26 -20.31 4.10
N ASP A 568 25.38 -21.02 4.02
CA ASP A 568 25.83 -21.67 2.81
C ASP A 568 24.90 -22.86 2.56
N PHE A 569 23.96 -22.69 1.62
CA PHE A 569 23.04 -23.75 1.21
C PHE A 569 23.79 -24.78 0.35
N HIS A 570 24.59 -25.64 0.98
CA HIS A 570 24.86 -27.03 0.55
C HIS A 570 25.87 -27.71 1.48
N GLN A 571 25.41 -28.49 2.46
CA GLN A 571 26.07 -29.76 2.81
C GLN A 571 25.19 -30.65 3.70
N LYS A 572 25.16 -31.93 3.37
CA LYS A 572 24.42 -33.01 4.04
C LYS A 572 25.10 -33.35 5.38
N HIS A 573 24.31 -33.46 6.45
CA HIS A 573 24.77 -33.97 7.74
C HIS A 573 25.19 -35.45 7.70
N LYS A 574 26.25 -35.76 8.45
CA LYS A 574 26.34 -36.95 9.32
C LYS A 574 27.15 -36.61 10.59
N PRO A 575 26.87 -37.26 11.74
CA PRO A 575 27.23 -36.78 13.08
C PRO A 575 28.47 -37.50 13.65
N THR A 576 29.24 -36.86 14.55
CA THR A 576 29.83 -37.52 15.75
C THR A 576 30.64 -36.57 16.68
N THR A 577 30.29 -36.65 17.98
CA THR A 577 31.11 -36.63 19.22
C THR A 577 32.12 -35.53 19.59
N SER A 578 31.80 -34.89 20.72
CA SER A 578 32.61 -34.41 21.87
C SER A 578 34.12 -34.70 21.92
N VAL A 579 34.91 -33.72 22.40
CA VAL A 579 35.73 -33.73 23.65
C VAL A 579 36.47 -32.38 23.81
N GLU A 580 36.08 -31.63 24.86
CA GLU A 580 36.90 -31.11 25.98
C GLU A 580 38.38 -30.67 25.78
N GLN A 581 38.71 -29.42 26.17
CA GLN A 581 39.60 -29.05 27.30
C GLN A 581 40.27 -27.66 27.17
N ASN A 582 40.16 -26.87 28.26
CA ASN A 582 41.19 -26.09 28.99
C ASN A 582 42.12 -25.10 28.25
N SER A 583 42.57 -23.97 28.79
CA SER A 583 42.33 -23.21 30.03
C SER A 583 43.24 -21.96 30.04
N PHE A 584 42.87 -20.99 30.90
CA PHE A 584 43.73 -20.10 31.71
C PHE A 584 44.54 -18.89 31.17
N THR A 585 44.24 -17.78 31.86
CA THR A 585 45.09 -16.74 32.50
C THR A 585 45.62 -15.51 31.76
N ASN A 586 45.09 -14.37 32.25
CA ASN A 586 45.76 -13.19 32.86
C ASN A 586 46.63 -12.23 32.02
N GLY A 587 46.39 -10.93 32.26
CA GLY A 587 47.49 -10.00 32.58
C GLY A 587 47.47 -8.63 31.92
N SER A 588 46.68 -7.72 32.51
CA SER A 588 46.87 -6.28 32.72
C SER A 588 48.07 -5.48 32.14
N SER A 589 47.74 -4.23 31.77
CA SER A 589 48.49 -2.95 31.96
C SER A 589 49.74 -2.71 31.10
N ALA A 590 50.14 -1.51 30.68
CA ALA A 590 49.67 -0.12 30.64
C ALA A 590 50.77 0.69 29.90
N SER A 591 50.66 2.04 29.87
CA SER A 591 51.68 3.06 29.54
C SER A 591 51.58 3.64 28.10
N THR A 592 51.01 4.84 27.92
CA THR A 592 51.58 6.23 28.01
C THR A 592 52.58 6.52 26.90
N ALA A 593 52.30 7.43 25.96
CA ALA A 593 52.64 8.88 25.91
C ALA A 593 52.92 9.15 24.40
N GLU A 594 52.84 10.31 23.77
CA GLU A 594 53.39 11.62 24.13
C GLU A 594 52.99 12.67 23.07
N HIS A 595 53.25 13.94 23.39
CA HIS A 595 52.83 15.20 22.77
C HIS A 595 53.65 15.67 21.54
N SER A 596 53.03 16.51 20.69
CA SER A 596 53.53 17.83 20.16
C SER A 596 52.57 18.30 19.06
N SER A 597 51.90 19.47 19.02
CA SER A 597 52.16 20.89 19.32
C SER A 597 52.57 21.72 18.08
N VAL A 598 51.69 22.70 17.75
CA VAL A 598 51.93 24.00 17.05
C VAL A 598 52.17 23.92 15.52
N GLN A 599 51.57 24.67 14.58
CA GLN A 599 51.21 26.10 14.55
C GLN A 599 50.19 26.43 13.41
N SER A 600 49.49 27.54 13.62
CA SER A 600 48.52 28.24 12.76
C SER A 600 49.12 28.95 11.54
N ILE A 601 48.38 29.00 10.42
CA ILE A 601 48.44 30.10 9.45
C ILE A 601 47.02 30.47 9.01
N ALA A 602 46.65 31.74 9.22
CA ALA A 602 45.43 32.37 8.77
C ALA A 602 45.65 33.05 7.41
N THR A 603 44.73 32.89 6.46
CA THR A 603 44.54 33.84 5.35
C THR A 603 43.10 33.81 4.82
N ASN A 604 42.45 34.97 4.88
CA ASN A 604 41.37 35.47 4.02
C ASN A 604 41.61 37.01 3.97
N PRO A 605 41.07 37.84 3.04
CA PRO A 605 40.01 37.57 2.06
C PRO A 605 40.22 38.24 0.67
N LYS A 606 39.26 37.99 -0.25
CA LYS A 606 38.68 38.93 -1.26
C LYS A 606 38.47 38.28 -2.64
N ARG A 607 37.20 38.18 -3.04
CA ARG A 607 36.60 38.28 -4.40
C ARG A 607 35.18 37.73 -4.26
N GLY A 608 34.08 38.37 -4.64
CA GLY A 608 33.81 39.57 -5.40
C GLY A 608 32.36 39.40 -5.86
N TYR A 609 31.43 40.10 -5.21
CA TYR A 609 30.00 40.03 -5.48
C TYR A 609 29.69 40.73 -6.81
N HIS A 610 29.08 40.02 -7.77
CA HIS A 610 28.38 40.67 -8.87
C HIS A 610 26.88 40.66 -8.60
N THR A 611 26.42 41.79 -8.08
CA THR A 611 25.02 42.22 -8.10
C THR A 611 24.70 42.81 -9.47
N ARG A 612 23.63 42.32 -10.12
CA ARG A 612 22.94 43.09 -11.18
C ARG A 612 21.57 43.49 -10.66
N ARG A 613 21.47 44.75 -10.23
CA ARG A 613 20.22 45.51 -10.14
C ARG A 613 19.80 45.92 -11.54
N VAL A 614 18.53 45.70 -11.89
CA VAL A 614 17.80 46.52 -12.85
C VAL A 614 16.38 46.72 -12.30
N CYS A 615 16.11 47.91 -11.74
CA CYS A 615 14.80 48.58 -11.71
C CYS A 615 14.92 49.69 -12.78
N ALA A 616 13.93 50.13 -13.57
CA ALA A 616 12.46 50.26 -13.50
C ALA A 616 11.97 50.58 -14.96
N PRO A 617 10.77 51.16 -15.24
CA PRO A 617 9.39 50.93 -14.77
C PRO A 617 8.47 50.48 -15.94
N ILE A 618 7.30 49.89 -15.69
CA ILE A 618 6.26 49.72 -16.73
C ILE A 618 4.99 50.48 -16.34
N ALA A 619 4.63 51.40 -17.21
CA ALA A 619 3.48 52.26 -17.16
C ALA A 619 2.17 51.52 -17.47
N LYS A 620 1.09 52.18 -17.04
CA LYS A 620 -0.33 51.79 -17.12
C LYS A 620 -0.82 51.47 -18.54
N GLY A 621 -1.69 50.46 -18.60
CA GLY A 621 -2.97 50.58 -19.32
C GLY A 621 -3.08 49.89 -20.68
N THR A 622 -3.58 48.65 -20.69
CA THR A 622 -4.43 48.14 -21.78
C THR A 622 -5.32 47.02 -21.25
N LYS A 623 -6.64 47.19 -21.41
CA LYS A 623 -7.70 46.22 -21.06
C LYS A 623 -7.52 44.93 -21.88
N LEU A 624 -7.45 43.78 -21.21
CA LEU A 624 -7.61 42.46 -21.85
C LEU A 624 -9.05 41.95 -21.65
N SER A 625 -9.73 41.73 -22.78
CA SER A 625 -10.97 40.96 -22.91
C SER A 625 -10.71 39.45 -22.80
N PRO A 626 -11.63 38.64 -22.26
CA PRO A 626 -11.45 37.20 -22.14
C PRO A 626 -11.69 36.48 -23.47
N LEU A 627 -10.65 35.81 -23.99
CA LEU A 627 -10.76 34.87 -25.11
C LEU A 627 -11.38 33.56 -24.62
N THR A 628 -12.64 33.33 -24.99
CA THR A 628 -13.35 32.06 -24.84
C THR A 628 -13.08 31.18 -26.06
N HIS A 629 -12.07 30.30 -25.99
CA HIS A 629 -11.96 29.20 -26.96
C HIS A 629 -12.88 28.05 -26.55
N ARG A 630 -14.07 28.00 -27.17
CA ARG A 630 -14.94 26.81 -27.16
C ARG A 630 -14.32 25.73 -28.05
N TYR A 631 -14.04 24.56 -27.47
CA TYR A 631 -13.86 23.33 -28.24
C TYR A 631 -15.24 22.80 -28.68
N PRO A 632 -15.44 22.39 -29.94
CA PRO A 632 -16.68 21.75 -30.37
C PRO A 632 -16.71 20.32 -29.82
N ILE A 633 -17.65 20.06 -28.90
CA ILE A 633 -18.01 18.73 -28.45
C ILE A 633 -18.77 18.05 -29.59
N HIS A 634 -18.16 17.05 -30.23
CA HIS A 634 -18.87 16.14 -31.12
C HIS A 634 -19.81 15.25 -30.29
N THR A 635 -21.07 15.64 -30.14
CA THR A 635 -22.12 14.78 -29.61
C THR A 635 -22.56 13.78 -30.67
N SER A 636 -22.35 12.49 -30.40
CA SER A 636 -22.89 11.37 -31.17
C SER A 636 -24.42 11.46 -31.30
N THR A 637 -24.89 11.63 -32.53
CA THR A 637 -26.30 11.80 -32.92
C THR A 637 -27.15 10.52 -32.84
N LYS A 638 -26.59 9.37 -32.43
CA LYS A 638 -27.36 8.12 -32.27
C LYS A 638 -28.07 7.95 -30.93
N ARG A 639 -27.68 8.70 -29.88
CA ARG A 639 -28.22 8.55 -28.51
C ARG A 639 -29.58 9.22 -28.28
N SER A 640 -30.03 10.06 -29.21
CA SER A 640 -31.21 10.92 -29.04
C SER A 640 -32.55 10.25 -29.37
N ARG A 641 -32.58 9.16 -30.16
CA ARG A 641 -33.86 8.57 -30.63
C ARG A 641 -34.58 7.70 -29.60
N SER A 642 -33.87 6.89 -28.80
CA SER A 642 -34.50 5.97 -27.84
C SER A 642 -35.06 6.68 -26.60
N PHE A 643 -34.36 7.68 -26.09
CA PHE A 643 -34.82 8.47 -24.94
C PHE A 643 -36.05 9.32 -25.28
N GLN A 644 -36.12 9.86 -26.51
CA GLN A 644 -37.31 10.59 -26.96
C GLN A 644 -38.54 9.67 -27.12
N GLN A 645 -38.36 8.44 -27.61
CA GLN A 645 -39.46 7.46 -27.67
C GLN A 645 -39.99 7.10 -26.28
N TYR A 646 -39.09 6.87 -25.30
CA TYR A 646 -39.50 6.57 -23.92
C TYR A 646 -40.22 7.76 -23.26
N LYS A 647 -39.72 8.97 -23.49
CA LYS A 647 -40.34 10.20 -22.99
C LYS A 647 -41.74 10.40 -23.56
N GLN A 648 -41.91 10.19 -24.87
CA GLN A 648 -43.22 10.29 -25.54
C GLN A 648 -44.23 9.26 -25.02
N GLU A 649 -43.80 8.01 -24.82
CA GLU A 649 -44.67 6.95 -24.28
C GLU A 649 -45.06 7.23 -22.82
N LEU A 650 -44.13 7.74 -22.01
CA LEU A 650 -44.40 8.15 -20.63
C LEU A 650 -45.37 9.34 -20.56
N GLU A 651 -45.19 10.33 -21.43
CA GLU A 651 -46.10 11.49 -21.56
C GLU A 651 -47.50 11.05 -22.01
N LYS A 652 -47.59 10.13 -22.95
CA LYS A 652 -48.86 9.54 -23.41
C LYS A 652 -49.60 8.82 -22.29
N ARG A 653 -48.93 7.91 -21.57
CA ARG A 653 -49.53 7.19 -20.42
C ARG A 653 -49.90 8.13 -19.27
N ALA A 654 -49.13 9.19 -19.05
CA ALA A 654 -49.46 10.22 -18.07
C ALA A 654 -50.76 10.94 -18.45
N ALA A 655 -50.94 11.30 -19.72
CA ALA A 655 -52.17 11.88 -20.26
C ALA A 655 -53.37 10.94 -20.13
N GLU A 656 -53.25 9.67 -20.54
CA GLU A 656 -54.33 8.67 -20.44
C GLU A 656 -54.87 8.50 -19.02
N HIS A 657 -54.01 8.68 -18.02
CA HIS A 657 -54.38 8.52 -16.62
C HIS A 657 -54.64 9.81 -15.85
N GLY A 658 -54.55 10.98 -16.50
CA GLY A 658 -54.77 12.29 -15.87
C GLY A 658 -53.69 12.66 -14.83
N ALA A 659 -52.46 12.17 -15.03
CA ALA A 659 -51.32 12.37 -14.14
C ALA A 659 -50.20 13.15 -14.85
N SER A 660 -49.26 13.72 -14.08
CA SER A 660 -48.02 14.22 -14.66
C SER A 660 -47.00 13.08 -14.81
N PRO A 661 -46.13 13.08 -15.84
CA PRO A 661 -45.08 12.06 -16.01
C PRO A 661 -44.22 11.88 -14.75
N GLY A 662 -43.86 12.99 -14.09
CA GLY A 662 -43.10 12.95 -12.84
C GLY A 662 -43.84 12.30 -11.67
N SER A 663 -45.18 12.43 -11.61
CA SER A 663 -45.98 11.76 -10.57
C SER A 663 -46.09 10.25 -10.79
N LEU A 664 -46.16 9.80 -12.04
CA LEU A 664 -46.14 8.37 -12.36
C LEU A 664 -44.79 7.73 -12.06
N VAL A 665 -43.69 8.40 -12.39
CA VAL A 665 -42.33 7.93 -12.04
C VAL A 665 -42.17 7.85 -10.52
N LEU A 666 -42.60 8.88 -9.79
CA LEU A 666 -42.55 8.87 -8.33
C LEU A 666 -43.41 7.74 -7.73
N ALA A 667 -44.64 7.54 -8.24
CA ALA A 667 -45.50 6.44 -7.81
C ALA A 667 -44.86 5.07 -8.06
N PHE A 668 -44.24 4.90 -9.22
CA PHE A 668 -43.53 3.68 -9.58
C PHE A 668 -42.36 3.40 -8.64
N VAL A 669 -41.51 4.39 -8.35
CA VAL A 669 -40.38 4.23 -7.42
C VAL A 669 -40.87 3.88 -6.01
N LEU A 670 -41.90 4.56 -5.50
CA LEU A 670 -42.47 4.27 -4.18
C LEU A 670 -43.09 2.87 -4.12
N LEU A 671 -43.85 2.47 -5.13
CA LEU A 671 -44.41 1.11 -5.23
C LEU A 671 -43.30 0.06 -5.38
N HIS A 672 -42.22 0.37 -6.10
CA HIS A 672 -41.10 -0.54 -6.26
C HIS A 672 -40.45 -0.86 -4.90
N GLU A 673 -40.20 0.16 -4.09
CA GLU A 673 -39.65 -0.03 -2.73
C GLU A 673 -40.64 -0.72 -1.80
N LEU A 674 -41.91 -0.30 -1.78
CA LEU A 674 -42.94 -0.91 -0.91
C LEU A 674 -43.16 -2.38 -1.22
N THR A 675 -43.21 -2.74 -2.51
CA THR A 675 -43.33 -4.14 -2.95
C THR A 675 -42.06 -4.94 -2.72
N ALA A 676 -40.92 -4.31 -2.40
CA ALA A 676 -39.71 -4.99 -1.96
C ALA A 676 -39.76 -5.25 -0.45
N ILE A 677 -40.00 -4.19 0.30
CA ILE A 677 -39.81 -4.14 1.75
C ILE A 677 -40.89 -4.94 2.47
N LEU A 678 -42.17 -4.74 2.12
CA LEU A 678 -43.27 -5.41 2.81
C LEU A 678 -43.21 -6.93 2.66
N PRO A 679 -43.00 -7.49 1.44
CA PRO A 679 -42.86 -8.94 1.30
C PRO A 679 -41.56 -9.47 1.90
N LEU A 680 -40.46 -8.71 1.87
CA LEU A 680 -39.20 -9.13 2.49
C LEU A 680 -39.38 -9.42 3.98
N PHE A 681 -39.93 -8.46 4.73
CA PHE A 681 -40.15 -8.63 6.16
C PHE A 681 -41.32 -9.60 6.46
N GLY A 682 -42.36 -9.61 5.63
CA GLY A 682 -43.47 -10.56 5.76
C GLY A 682 -43.02 -12.01 5.60
N PHE A 683 -42.29 -12.32 4.53
CA PHE A 683 -41.73 -13.66 4.31
C PHE A 683 -40.70 -14.02 5.39
N ALA A 684 -39.81 -13.10 5.76
CA ALA A 684 -38.83 -13.35 6.81
C ALA A 684 -39.51 -13.72 8.12
N PHE A 685 -40.56 -12.99 8.53
CA PHE A 685 -41.33 -13.27 9.73
C PHE A 685 -42.01 -14.64 9.69
N VAL A 686 -42.65 -14.99 8.57
CA VAL A 686 -43.28 -16.31 8.38
C VAL A 686 -42.24 -17.42 8.42
N PHE A 687 -41.08 -17.24 7.79
CA PHE A 687 -40.02 -18.24 7.77
C PHE A 687 -39.38 -18.44 9.15
N VAL A 688 -39.30 -17.38 9.96
CA VAL A 688 -38.86 -17.49 11.36
C VAL A 688 -39.88 -18.27 12.20
N LEU A 689 -41.17 -17.95 12.08
CA LEU A 689 -42.23 -18.67 12.80
C LEU A 689 -42.29 -20.17 12.47
N LEU A 690 -42.03 -20.52 11.21
CA LEU A 690 -42.03 -21.90 10.73
C LEU A 690 -40.68 -22.60 10.91
N GLY A 691 -39.62 -21.90 11.33
CA GLY A 691 -38.25 -22.44 11.34
C GLY A 691 -37.76 -22.92 9.97
N ALA A 692 -38.30 -22.35 8.88
CA ALA A 692 -38.16 -22.89 7.52
C ALA A 692 -37.04 -22.23 6.71
N GLY A 693 -36.33 -21.23 7.26
CA GLY A 693 -35.33 -20.43 6.54
C GLY A 693 -34.26 -21.28 5.86
N ASP A 694 -33.61 -22.17 6.62
CA ASP A 694 -32.55 -23.05 6.11
C ASP A 694 -33.09 -24.09 5.12
N SER A 695 -34.25 -24.69 5.42
CA SER A 695 -34.91 -25.66 4.53
C SER A 695 -35.26 -25.05 3.16
N ILE A 696 -35.67 -23.78 3.14
CA ILE A 696 -35.96 -23.05 1.90
C ILE A 696 -34.67 -22.75 1.13
N LEU A 697 -33.60 -22.32 1.79
CA LEU A 697 -32.31 -22.07 1.13
C LEU A 697 -31.72 -23.35 0.55
N ASN A 698 -31.73 -24.45 1.32
CA ASN A 698 -31.33 -25.77 0.86
C ASN A 698 -32.16 -26.25 -0.34
N GLY A 699 -33.48 -26.03 -0.31
CA GLY A 699 -34.37 -26.35 -1.42
C GLY A 699 -34.06 -25.53 -2.69
N LEU A 700 -33.78 -24.23 -2.54
CA LEU A 700 -33.42 -23.35 -3.66
C LEU A 700 -32.05 -23.71 -4.26
N GLU A 701 -31.09 -24.11 -3.42
CA GLU A 701 -29.79 -24.61 -3.88
C GLU A 701 -29.90 -25.98 -4.55
N ALA A 702 -30.75 -26.89 -4.05
CA ALA A 702 -31.05 -28.16 -4.70
C ALA A 702 -31.73 -27.96 -6.07
N ILE A 703 -32.64 -26.98 -6.19
CA ILE A 703 -33.22 -26.57 -7.48
C ILE A 703 -32.12 -26.03 -8.41
N GLN A 704 -31.18 -25.23 -7.88
CA GLN A 704 -30.03 -24.75 -8.65
C GLN A 704 -29.18 -25.92 -9.19
N LEU A 705 -28.92 -26.94 -8.37
CA LEU A 705 -28.09 -28.10 -8.70
C LEU A 705 -28.78 -29.14 -9.61
N SER A 706 -30.11 -29.24 -9.57
CA SER A 706 -30.89 -30.24 -10.33
C SER A 706 -31.23 -29.81 -11.76
N LEU A 707 -31.15 -28.52 -12.06
CA LEU A 707 -31.26 -28.00 -13.42
C LEU A 707 -29.90 -28.25 -14.14
N LEU A 708 -29.86 -29.24 -15.03
CA LEU A 708 -28.65 -29.77 -15.71
C LEU A 708 -27.75 -28.68 -16.38
N PRO A 709 -26.43 -28.93 -16.53
CA PRO A 709 -25.45 -27.93 -16.97
C PRO A 709 -25.25 -27.82 -18.49
N GLU A 710 -26.20 -28.24 -19.33
CA GLU A 710 -26.00 -28.24 -20.79
C GLU A 710 -26.20 -26.86 -21.46
N ASP A 711 -26.85 -25.89 -20.80
CA ASP A 711 -27.05 -24.55 -21.34
C ASP A 711 -26.45 -23.47 -20.42
N ALA A 712 -25.22 -23.05 -20.73
CA ALA A 712 -24.54 -21.92 -20.06
C ALA A 712 -25.29 -20.57 -20.20
N ASP A 713 -26.38 -20.53 -20.98
CA ASP A 713 -27.20 -19.36 -21.27
C ASP A 713 -28.45 -19.22 -20.37
N ASN A 714 -28.64 -20.09 -19.36
CA ASN A 714 -29.80 -19.98 -18.47
C ASN A 714 -29.65 -18.82 -17.46
N LEU A 715 -30.08 -17.63 -17.88
CA LEU A 715 -30.11 -16.39 -17.10
C LEU A 715 -30.79 -16.56 -15.73
N PHE A 716 -31.77 -17.45 -15.60
CA PHE A 716 -32.46 -17.70 -14.34
C PHE A 716 -31.55 -18.40 -13.31
N GLN A 717 -30.81 -19.43 -13.72
CA GLN A 717 -29.86 -20.12 -12.84
C GLN A 717 -28.75 -19.18 -12.37
N GLN A 718 -28.18 -18.38 -13.28
CA GLN A 718 -27.14 -17.41 -12.95
C GLN A 718 -27.65 -16.38 -11.93
N LYS A 719 -28.87 -15.85 -12.12
CA LYS A 719 -29.48 -14.90 -11.19
C LYS A 719 -29.84 -15.53 -9.85
N LEU A 720 -30.35 -16.75 -9.83
CA LEU A 720 -30.63 -17.49 -8.60
C LEU A 720 -29.36 -17.68 -7.77
N HIS A 721 -28.26 -18.13 -8.39
CA HIS A 721 -26.97 -18.28 -7.73
C HIS A 721 -26.40 -16.95 -7.22
N GLU A 722 -26.48 -15.88 -8.02
CA GLU A 722 -26.06 -14.53 -7.62
C GLU A 722 -26.84 -14.05 -6.37
N TYR A 723 -28.15 -14.28 -6.32
CA TYR A 723 -29.00 -13.85 -5.21
C TYR A 723 -28.73 -14.65 -3.93
N ILE A 724 -28.60 -15.98 -4.03
CA ILE A 724 -28.26 -16.83 -2.88
C ILE A 724 -26.91 -16.41 -2.31
N THR A 725 -25.88 -16.32 -3.15
CA THR A 725 -24.51 -15.95 -2.74
C THR A 725 -24.45 -14.56 -2.11
N ARG A 726 -25.17 -13.58 -2.67
CA ARG A 726 -25.18 -12.22 -2.14
C ARG A 726 -25.92 -12.14 -0.81
N GLY A 727 -27.05 -12.84 -0.68
CA GLY A 727 -27.83 -12.90 0.54
C GLY A 727 -27.04 -13.55 1.68
N THR A 728 -26.46 -14.73 1.43
CA THR A 728 -25.65 -15.46 2.42
C THR A 728 -24.42 -14.65 2.84
N LYS A 729 -23.69 -14.02 1.91
CA LYS A 729 -22.54 -13.15 2.24
C LYS A 729 -22.93 -11.97 3.15
N VAL A 730 -24.15 -11.44 3.04
CA VAL A 730 -24.64 -10.38 3.95
C VAL A 730 -25.00 -10.97 5.32
N ALA A 731 -25.71 -12.10 5.35
CA ALA A 731 -26.10 -12.78 6.58
C ALA A 731 -24.88 -13.23 7.39
N THR A 732 -23.88 -13.87 6.76
CA THR A 732 -22.62 -14.27 7.41
C THR A 732 -21.88 -13.07 7.99
N ARG A 733 -21.87 -11.93 7.28
CA ARG A 733 -21.30 -10.67 7.80
C ARG A 733 -22.05 -10.17 9.04
N MET A 734 -23.37 -10.28 9.07
CA MET A 734 -24.16 -9.87 10.23
C MET A 734 -24.00 -10.82 11.42
N CYS A 735 -23.99 -12.14 11.20
CA CYS A 735 -23.68 -13.15 12.22
C CYS A 735 -22.30 -12.89 12.86
N SER A 736 -21.27 -12.63 12.03
CA SER A 736 -19.90 -12.38 12.52
C SER A 736 -19.79 -11.15 13.44
N ARG A 737 -20.66 -10.14 13.24
CA ARG A 737 -20.71 -8.95 14.12
C ARG A 737 -21.36 -9.24 15.48
N CYS A 738 -22.16 -10.29 15.58
CA CYS A 738 -22.80 -10.75 16.80
C CYS A 738 -22.06 -11.92 17.47
N ASN A 739 -20.85 -12.26 16.98
CA ASN A 739 -20.07 -13.42 17.42
C ASN A 739 -20.80 -14.77 17.25
N GLU A 740 -21.65 -14.86 16.22
CA GLU A 740 -22.40 -16.07 15.86
C GLU A 740 -22.06 -16.54 14.44
N TYR A 741 -22.49 -17.75 14.08
CA TYR A 741 -22.27 -18.34 12.76
C TYR A 741 -23.60 -18.66 12.07
N LEU A 742 -23.65 -18.41 10.76
CA LEU A 742 -24.79 -18.82 9.94
C LEU A 742 -24.77 -20.35 9.82
N SER A 743 -25.88 -21.00 10.13
CA SER A 743 -25.95 -22.46 10.25
C SER A 743 -26.04 -23.14 8.88
N TYR A 744 -26.57 -22.43 7.89
CA TYR A 744 -26.43 -22.79 6.47
C TYR A 744 -25.01 -22.47 5.94
N PRO A 745 -24.35 -23.41 5.22
CA PRO A 745 -24.90 -24.66 4.68
C PRO A 745 -24.66 -25.93 5.52
N THR A 746 -24.06 -25.85 6.72
CA THR A 746 -23.44 -27.04 7.35
C THR A 746 -24.03 -27.59 8.65
N GLU A 747 -25.07 -27.03 9.29
CA GLU A 747 -25.73 -27.67 10.46
C GLU A 747 -27.04 -26.97 10.89
N SER A 748 -27.85 -27.57 11.78
CA SER A 748 -29.09 -26.98 12.32
C SER A 748 -28.81 -25.79 13.27
N PRO A 749 -29.69 -24.77 13.34
CA PRO A 749 -29.33 -23.50 13.94
C PRO A 749 -29.12 -23.51 15.46
N ASN A 750 -27.98 -22.96 15.89
CA ASN A 750 -27.57 -22.88 17.30
C ASN A 750 -27.96 -21.54 17.99
N SER A 751 -28.61 -20.60 17.29
CA SER A 751 -29.06 -19.32 17.87
C SER A 751 -30.32 -18.72 17.20
N PRO A 752 -31.15 -17.94 17.93
CA PRO A 752 -32.29 -17.22 17.36
C PRO A 752 -31.93 -16.18 16.29
N VAL A 753 -30.73 -15.59 16.39
CA VAL A 753 -30.24 -14.60 15.42
C VAL A 753 -29.81 -15.26 14.12
N ALA A 754 -29.23 -16.46 14.16
CA ALA A 754 -28.93 -17.26 12.96
C ALA A 754 -30.22 -17.66 12.23
N VAL A 755 -31.26 -18.11 12.95
CA VAL A 755 -32.59 -18.41 12.37
C VAL A 755 -33.18 -17.17 11.71
N TRP A 756 -33.14 -16.02 12.38
CA TRP A 756 -33.67 -14.78 11.81
C TRP A 756 -32.93 -14.36 10.53
N LEU A 757 -31.61 -14.49 10.50
CA LEU A 757 -30.78 -14.10 9.36
C LEU A 757 -30.91 -15.08 8.17
N SER A 758 -31.04 -16.38 8.41
CA SER A 758 -31.29 -17.34 7.32
C SER A 758 -32.69 -17.19 6.75
N SER A 759 -33.70 -16.98 7.58
CA SER A 759 -35.07 -16.63 7.15
C SER A 759 -35.13 -15.32 6.36
N LEU A 760 -34.39 -14.28 6.78
CA LEU A 760 -34.29 -13.02 6.03
C LEU A 760 -33.60 -13.21 4.67
N THR A 761 -32.60 -14.09 4.61
CA THR A 761 -31.89 -14.42 3.38
C THR A 761 -32.78 -15.17 2.40
N ALA A 762 -33.53 -16.17 2.87
CA ALA A 762 -34.53 -16.88 2.07
C ALA A 762 -35.59 -15.91 1.50
N ALA A 763 -36.09 -15.01 2.35
CA ALA A 763 -37.05 -13.98 1.94
C ALA A 763 -36.48 -13.03 0.89
N TYR A 764 -35.22 -12.62 1.03
CA TYR A 764 -34.52 -11.79 0.05
C TYR A 764 -34.44 -12.46 -1.32
N VAL A 765 -34.04 -13.74 -1.37
CA VAL A 765 -33.94 -14.48 -2.63
C VAL A 765 -35.31 -14.56 -3.30
N LEU A 766 -36.37 -14.89 -2.55
CA LEU A 766 -37.73 -14.97 -3.07
C LEU A 766 -38.22 -13.61 -3.63
N VAL A 767 -38.00 -12.52 -2.89
CA VAL A 767 -38.37 -11.16 -3.32
C VAL A 767 -37.61 -10.72 -4.58
N LYS A 768 -36.38 -11.20 -4.76
CA LYS A 768 -35.56 -10.94 -5.96
C LYS A 768 -36.02 -11.76 -7.16
N LEU A 769 -36.42 -13.02 -6.97
CA LEU A 769 -37.02 -13.84 -8.03
C LEU A 769 -38.34 -13.25 -8.54
N LEU A 770 -39.11 -12.59 -7.67
CA LEU A 770 -40.37 -11.94 -8.02
C LEU A 770 -40.20 -10.55 -8.69
N VAL A 771 -38.98 -10.07 -8.94
CA VAL A 771 -38.75 -8.72 -9.52
C VAL A 771 -39.52 -8.48 -10.83
N PRO A 772 -39.55 -9.39 -11.82
CA PRO A 772 -40.30 -9.14 -13.06
C PRO A 772 -41.79 -8.94 -12.81
N ILE A 773 -42.38 -9.76 -11.95
CA ILE A 773 -43.80 -9.69 -11.56
C ILE A 773 -44.06 -8.38 -10.79
N ARG A 774 -43.18 -8.03 -9.86
CA ARG A 774 -43.28 -6.80 -9.06
C ARG A 774 -43.18 -5.56 -9.93
N LEU A 775 -42.28 -5.52 -10.91
CA LEU A 775 -42.16 -4.40 -11.85
C LEU A 775 -43.44 -4.26 -12.67
N GLY A 776 -43.98 -5.37 -13.21
CA GLY A 776 -45.26 -5.38 -13.91
C GLY A 776 -46.42 -4.85 -13.04
N LEU A 777 -46.50 -5.29 -11.79
CA LEU A 777 -47.49 -4.84 -10.82
C LEU A 777 -47.33 -3.35 -10.49
N CYS A 778 -46.10 -2.86 -10.31
CA CYS A 778 -45.82 -1.44 -10.07
C CYS A 778 -46.26 -0.58 -11.25
N PHE A 779 -46.02 -1.03 -12.48
CA PHE A 779 -46.50 -0.34 -13.68
C PHE A 779 -48.03 -0.31 -13.76
N ALA A 780 -48.72 -1.39 -13.40
CA ALA A 780 -50.17 -1.45 -13.40
C ALA A 780 -50.83 -0.61 -12.29
N LEU A 781 -50.23 -0.59 -11.09
CA LEU A 781 -50.77 0.10 -9.92
C LEU A 781 -50.38 1.58 -9.84
N ALA A 782 -49.32 2.02 -10.53
CA ALA A 782 -48.85 3.41 -10.47
C ALA A 782 -49.95 4.43 -10.81
N PRO A 783 -50.79 4.26 -11.86
CA PRO A 783 -51.90 5.19 -12.14
C PRO A 783 -52.92 5.28 -11.00
N TRP A 784 -53.30 4.14 -10.42
CA TRP A 784 -54.22 4.09 -9.29
C TRP A 784 -53.62 4.75 -8.05
N PHE A 785 -52.35 4.48 -7.76
CA PHE A 785 -51.61 5.04 -6.62
C PHE A 785 -51.47 6.55 -6.73
N VAL A 786 -51.24 7.08 -7.94
CA VAL A 786 -51.26 8.53 -8.17
C VAL A 786 -52.62 9.12 -7.81
N ARG A 787 -53.73 8.53 -8.27
CA ARG A 787 -55.10 9.05 -8.08
C ARG A 787 -55.62 8.93 -6.65
N ARG A 788 -55.24 7.87 -5.93
CA ARG A 788 -55.80 7.56 -4.61
C ARG A 788 -54.88 7.93 -3.45
N VAL A 789 -53.57 7.99 -3.67
CA VAL A 789 -52.59 8.25 -2.61
C VAL A 789 -51.87 9.58 -2.83
N LEU A 790 -51.25 9.79 -4.00
CA LEU A 790 -50.43 10.99 -4.22
C LEU A 790 -51.25 12.27 -4.45
N SER A 791 -52.38 12.22 -5.17
CA SER A 791 -53.20 13.41 -5.43
C SER A 791 -53.89 13.97 -4.17
N PRO A 792 -54.45 13.16 -3.25
CA PRO A 792 -54.96 13.69 -1.97
C PRO A 792 -53.86 14.33 -1.11
N LEU A 793 -52.67 13.70 -1.03
CA LEU A 793 -51.52 14.24 -0.28
C LEU A 793 -51.03 15.59 -0.85
N ARG A 794 -51.08 15.76 -2.17
CA ARG A 794 -50.71 17.02 -2.83
C ARG A 794 -51.72 18.14 -2.55
N ASN A 795 -53.00 17.79 -2.44
CA ASN A 795 -54.04 18.74 -2.01
C ASN A 795 -53.93 19.07 -0.52
N TRP A 796 -53.52 18.12 0.31
CA TRP A 796 -53.28 18.32 1.75
C TRP A 796 -52.15 19.32 2.03
N LYS A 797 -51.05 19.28 1.27
CA LYS A 797 -49.98 20.30 1.31
C LYS A 797 -50.48 21.70 0.91
N ARG A 798 -51.43 21.82 -0.04
CA ARG A 798 -52.07 23.09 -0.39
C ARG A 798 -53.01 23.62 0.70
N ILE A 799 -53.66 22.74 1.45
CA ILE A 799 -54.55 23.10 2.56
C ILE A 799 -53.73 23.59 3.77
N ILE A 800 -52.61 22.93 4.08
CA ILE A 800 -51.72 23.35 5.18
C ILE A 800 -50.94 24.63 4.82
N GLY A 801 -50.55 24.78 3.55
CA GLY A 801 -49.87 25.99 3.07
C GLY A 801 -50.75 27.26 2.97
N ARG A 802 -52.07 27.15 3.14
CA ARG A 802 -53.00 28.31 3.23
C ARG A 802 -53.35 28.72 4.67
N ARG A 803 -52.83 28.00 5.68
CA ARG A 803 -53.01 28.32 7.12
C ARG A 803 -51.70 28.78 7.79
N ARG A 804 -50.71 29.25 7.03
CA ARG A 804 -49.54 29.95 7.55
C ARG A 804 -49.50 31.36 7.01
#